data_AF-A0A537ILJ8-F1
#
_entry.id   AF-A0A537ILJ8-F1
#
_cell.length_a   1.000
_cell.length_b   1.000
_cell.length_c   1.000
_cell.angle_alpha   90.00
_cell.angle_beta   90.00
_cell.angle_gamma   90.00
#
_symmetry.space_group_name_H-M   'P 1'
#
loop_
_entity.id
_entity.type
_entity.pdbx_description
1 polymer ?
#
loop_
_entity_poly.entity_id
_entity_poly.type
_entity_poly.pdbx_seq_one_letter_code
_entity_poly.pdbx_strand_id
1 'polypeptide(L)'
;MTTNFGGGGLAGHLRQGMPPVADERYPRTMRVVVIVILIAAAIAGPPAWAQSQGPVDVTGHWAEDRIRLLVRRNIADVFPDQTFHPDDQMTRGEFIKWLVLSSGLPLRPGRAATFDDVPPSHPLFPFIDAAAAFGLLPRTAAFLPSEPMARADAVVLTVKALGYTFEASGLLAWPQPYDDTALLPDLTRGAIAVALVSDPPLLQEPLAFSFRPSTPMTRAEAASLLELGLLAAEQGLRLQYTVPVASGADLRIEKRGVLHTLPVWRVQIGAFASEDNANRLADSIRARGLPAFIDFQDGFYKIRVGSFSTAVEAMLAKEQLAADGYPTWVIQTVPDFDALPGPFRTAALIVDPRAGMRLRPASGDGLRLRRIRTSEIARRTGALAATNGGFFGATGGPLGCLMVAGEMISEPDPQRTCAGFTDDGVVLFDHVRFEATVTTPDGGVSIDGVNRDRRADELILYQPSFDQTSRTNAFGAEAVIRGGVVTTVSDLRGNAAIPRDGYVLSGHGRARLWILQMLQAGTTISVTLRFIPESHDPRWERVVDAVGGGPRLLAKGRLAGSEGLPATLVEHRHPRTAIGVLGDGRILLIVVDGRQPPHSLGMTIVELAMELQRLGAVEAMNLDGGGSSTMVVAGRVVNLPSDETGERPVASALVLLPPQAKQPAP
;
A
#
# COMPACT_ATOMS: atom_id res chain seq x y z
N MET A 1 25.74 -57.01 -24.32
CA MET A 1 26.30 -57.58 -25.57
C MET A 1 25.32 -57.29 -26.69
N THR A 2 25.85 -56.81 -27.82
CA THR A 2 25.30 -56.89 -29.21
C THR A 2 23.89 -56.32 -29.46
N THR A 3 23.73 -55.09 -29.96
CA THR A 3 23.89 -54.55 -31.35
C THR A 3 22.63 -54.63 -32.24
N ASN A 4 22.27 -53.43 -32.75
CA ASN A 4 21.74 -53.08 -34.08
C ASN A 4 20.35 -53.55 -34.53
N PHE A 5 19.57 -52.59 -35.06
CA PHE A 5 19.22 -52.51 -36.49
C PHE A 5 18.63 -51.15 -36.91
N GLY A 6 18.95 -50.73 -38.15
CA GLY A 6 18.19 -49.80 -38.99
C GLY A 6 18.81 -48.40 -39.15
N GLY A 7 19.12 -47.88 -40.33
CA GLY A 7 18.93 -48.33 -41.72
C GLY A 7 18.78 -47.11 -42.65
N GLY A 8 19.52 -47.11 -43.78
CA GLY A 8 19.13 -46.45 -45.04
C GLY A 8 19.41 -44.96 -45.23
N GLY A 9 20.08 -44.60 -46.33
CA GLY A 9 20.30 -43.22 -46.76
C GLY A 9 19.75 -42.91 -48.17
N LEU A 10 20.04 -41.67 -48.56
CA LEU A 10 20.18 -41.08 -49.92
C LEU A 10 18.99 -40.44 -50.66
N ALA A 11 19.36 -39.30 -51.29
CA ALA A 11 18.71 -38.46 -52.32
C ALA A 11 17.52 -37.60 -51.87
N GLY A 12 17.35 -36.33 -52.24
CA GLY A 12 18.02 -35.45 -53.19
C GLY A 12 17.02 -34.45 -53.78
N HIS A 13 17.17 -33.16 -53.44
CA HIS A 13 16.80 -31.94 -54.20
C HIS A 13 15.36 -31.35 -54.18
N LEU A 14 15.36 -30.06 -53.79
CA LEU A 14 14.62 -28.88 -54.28
C LEU A 14 13.13 -28.68 -53.93
N ARG A 15 12.87 -27.65 -53.09
CA ARG A 15 12.10 -26.45 -53.51
C ARG A 15 12.25 -25.29 -52.52
N GLN A 16 12.12 -24.09 -53.09
CA GLN A 16 12.36 -22.76 -52.55
C GLN A 16 11.28 -22.28 -51.55
N GLY A 17 11.69 -21.40 -50.62
CA GLY A 17 11.02 -20.10 -50.44
C GLY A 17 10.05 -19.92 -49.26
N MET A 18 10.56 -19.48 -48.11
CA MET A 18 10.01 -18.38 -47.28
C MET A 18 10.97 -18.08 -46.10
N PRO A 19 11.16 -16.81 -45.69
CA PRO A 19 12.17 -16.43 -44.70
C PRO A 19 11.71 -16.72 -43.26
N PRO A 20 12.63 -16.96 -42.30
CA PRO A 20 12.28 -17.09 -40.89
C PRO A 20 11.95 -15.72 -40.27
N VAL A 21 10.90 -15.71 -39.46
CA VAL A 21 10.50 -14.63 -38.56
C VAL A 21 11.67 -14.34 -37.61
N ALA A 22 12.09 -13.08 -37.57
CA ALA A 22 13.16 -12.60 -36.71
C ALA A 22 12.75 -12.67 -35.22
N ASP A 23 13.56 -13.38 -34.47
CA ASP A 23 13.66 -13.38 -33.01
C ASP A 23 14.27 -12.03 -32.56
N GLU A 24 13.43 -11.05 -32.22
CA GLU A 24 13.88 -9.79 -31.61
C GLU A 24 14.09 -9.97 -30.11
N ARG A 25 15.31 -10.41 -29.78
CA ARG A 25 15.90 -10.25 -28.45
C ARG A 25 16.10 -8.76 -28.15
N TYR A 26 15.37 -8.26 -27.16
CA TYR A 26 15.60 -6.97 -26.51
C TYR A 26 17.08 -6.81 -26.07
N PRO A 27 17.79 -5.74 -26.48
CA PRO A 27 19.10 -5.48 -25.93
C PRO A 27 18.99 -4.93 -24.50
N ARG A 28 19.63 -5.64 -23.57
CA ARG A 28 19.99 -5.17 -22.23
C ARG A 28 20.90 -3.93 -22.35
N THR A 29 20.83 -3.09 -21.32
CA THR A 29 21.66 -1.89 -21.03
C THR A 29 21.34 -0.63 -21.84
N MET A 30 20.19 0.00 -21.54
CA MET A 30 20.00 1.42 -21.83
C MET A 30 20.59 2.23 -20.68
N ARG A 31 21.82 2.70 -20.84
CA ARG A 31 22.31 3.84 -20.06
C ARG A 31 21.37 5.01 -20.35
N VAL A 32 20.67 5.50 -19.33
CA VAL A 32 19.87 6.73 -19.41
C VAL A 32 20.85 7.87 -19.67
N VAL A 33 20.98 8.27 -20.93
CA VAL A 33 21.59 9.54 -21.30
C VAL A 33 20.51 10.59 -21.07
N VAL A 34 20.66 11.37 -19.99
CA VAL A 34 19.89 12.60 -19.81
C VAL A 34 20.33 13.57 -20.91
N ILE A 35 19.54 13.69 -21.97
CA ILE A 35 19.74 14.75 -22.95
C ILE A 35 19.19 16.04 -22.32
N VAL A 36 20.09 16.81 -21.70
CA VAL A 36 19.85 18.22 -21.41
C VAL A 36 19.84 18.94 -22.77
N ILE A 37 18.66 19.29 -23.28
CA ILE A 37 18.58 20.21 -24.41
C ILE A 37 18.96 21.60 -23.88
N LEU A 38 20.21 21.99 -24.11
CA LEU A 38 20.66 23.37 -24.02
C LEU A 38 19.97 24.17 -25.13
N ILE A 39 18.83 24.80 -24.83
CA ILE A 39 18.37 25.93 -25.64
C ILE A 39 19.21 27.14 -25.22
N ALA A 40 20.38 27.26 -25.85
CA ALA A 40 21.12 28.51 -25.90
C ALA A 40 20.44 29.42 -26.94
N ALA A 41 19.55 30.30 -26.47
CA ALA A 41 19.08 31.44 -27.25
C ALA A 41 19.03 32.69 -26.35
N ALA A 42 20.18 33.37 -26.32
CA ALA A 42 20.40 34.80 -26.10
C ALA A 42 19.70 35.49 -24.90
N ILE A 43 20.12 35.15 -23.70
CA ILE A 43 20.50 36.18 -22.72
C ILE A 43 22.01 36.01 -22.58
N ALA A 44 22.79 37.07 -22.81
CA ALA A 44 24.23 37.03 -22.63
C ALA A 44 24.56 36.77 -21.16
N GLY A 45 24.67 35.49 -20.79
CA GLY A 45 25.27 35.10 -19.52
C GLY A 45 26.74 35.52 -19.51
N PRO A 46 27.30 35.87 -18.34
CA PRO A 46 28.71 36.20 -18.24
C PRO A 46 29.57 35.04 -18.76
N PRO A 47 30.75 35.32 -19.37
CA PRO A 47 31.60 34.31 -19.98
C PRO A 47 32.00 33.23 -18.96
N ALA A 48 32.10 31.98 -19.44
CA ALA A 48 32.34 30.75 -18.67
C ALA A 48 33.59 30.74 -17.74
N TRP A 49 34.41 31.79 -17.78
CA TRP A 49 35.59 31.96 -16.93
C TRP A 49 35.23 32.48 -15.52
N ALA A 50 34.09 33.18 -15.37
CA ALA A 50 33.62 33.72 -14.08
C ALA A 50 33.08 32.65 -13.11
N GLN A 51 32.72 31.46 -13.62
CA GLN A 51 32.18 30.37 -12.80
C GLN A 51 33.25 29.57 -12.04
N SER A 52 34.54 29.83 -12.28
CA SER A 52 35.65 29.03 -11.72
C SER A 52 36.10 29.44 -10.31
N GLN A 53 35.77 30.65 -9.84
CA GLN A 53 36.18 31.17 -8.51
C GLN A 53 35.01 31.23 -7.49
N GLY A 54 33.75 31.06 -7.94
CA GLY A 54 32.56 31.23 -7.09
C GLY A 54 32.34 32.69 -6.63
N PRO A 55 31.22 33.00 -5.96
CA PRO A 55 30.94 34.37 -5.51
C PRO A 55 31.95 34.82 -4.45
N VAL A 56 32.36 36.09 -4.51
CA VAL A 56 33.42 36.64 -3.64
C VAL A 56 32.91 37.10 -2.27
N ASP A 57 31.66 37.56 -2.21
CA ASP A 57 30.98 38.14 -1.04
C ASP A 57 30.44 37.12 -0.04
N VAL A 58 30.57 35.82 -0.34
CA VAL A 58 30.13 34.75 0.57
C VAL A 58 31.24 34.23 1.48
N THR A 59 32.48 34.69 1.30
CA THR A 59 33.64 34.20 2.07
C THR A 59 33.48 34.55 3.55
N GLY A 60 33.47 33.54 4.44
CA GLY A 60 33.24 33.70 5.87
C GLY A 60 31.76 33.83 6.27
N HIS A 61 30.84 33.77 5.31
CA HIS A 61 29.40 33.77 5.57
C HIS A 61 28.94 32.39 6.07
N TRP A 62 27.97 32.32 7.00
CA TRP A 62 27.52 31.06 7.59
C TRP A 62 26.94 30.05 6.57
N ALA A 63 26.47 30.55 5.42
CA ALA A 63 25.93 29.76 4.32
C ALA A 63 26.92 29.52 3.17
N GLU A 64 28.20 29.88 3.33
CA GLU A 64 29.21 29.84 2.26
C GLU A 64 29.22 28.52 1.49
N ASP A 65 29.44 27.40 2.17
CA ASP A 65 29.57 26.09 1.53
C ASP A 65 28.30 25.68 0.77
N ARG A 66 27.14 26.00 1.35
CA ARG A 66 25.82 25.69 0.79
C ARG A 66 25.58 26.49 -0.49
N ILE A 67 25.87 27.79 -0.46
CA ILE A 67 25.78 28.67 -1.63
C ILE A 67 26.73 28.18 -2.73
N ARG A 68 27.99 27.91 -2.39
CA ARG A 68 28.98 27.44 -3.37
C ARG A 68 28.57 26.10 -4.00
N LEU A 69 27.93 25.20 -3.25
CA LEU A 69 27.41 23.96 -3.82
C LEU A 69 26.30 24.20 -4.83
N LEU A 70 25.29 25.03 -4.51
CA LEU A 70 24.20 25.33 -5.42
C LEU A 70 24.66 26.06 -6.69
N VAL A 71 25.65 26.95 -6.58
CA VAL A 71 26.28 27.61 -7.73
C VAL A 71 27.02 26.58 -8.60
N ARG A 72 27.82 25.68 -8.01
CA ARG A 72 28.52 24.60 -8.76
C ARG A 72 27.54 23.65 -9.47
N ARG A 73 26.36 23.44 -8.90
CA ARG A 73 25.29 22.60 -9.48
C ARG A 73 24.43 23.37 -10.50
N ASN A 74 24.73 24.64 -10.79
CA ASN A 74 23.95 25.53 -11.66
C ASN A 74 22.49 25.72 -11.21
N ILE A 75 22.23 25.65 -9.90
CA ILE A 75 20.92 25.89 -9.31
C ILE A 75 20.77 27.38 -8.99
N ALA A 76 21.80 27.96 -8.37
CA ALA A 76 21.83 29.36 -7.96
C ALA A 76 22.71 30.21 -8.89
N ASP A 77 22.23 31.41 -9.22
CA ASP A 77 22.94 32.35 -10.10
C ASP A 77 23.90 33.25 -9.31
N VAL A 78 24.99 33.65 -9.96
CA VAL A 78 25.94 34.67 -9.49
C VAL A 78 25.77 35.91 -10.36
N PHE A 79 25.77 37.09 -9.75
CA PHE A 79 25.59 38.37 -10.45
C PHE A 79 26.81 38.70 -11.35
N PRO A 80 26.65 39.58 -12.35
CA PRO A 80 27.75 39.93 -13.27
C PRO A 80 29.00 40.51 -12.60
N ASP A 81 28.85 41.08 -11.40
CA ASP A 81 29.92 41.62 -10.57
C ASP A 81 30.61 40.57 -9.68
N GLN A 82 30.31 39.28 -9.89
CA GLN A 82 30.84 38.14 -9.13
C GLN A 82 30.35 38.05 -7.68
N THR A 83 29.23 38.69 -7.34
CA THR A 83 28.59 38.60 -6.02
C THR A 83 27.36 37.68 -6.02
N PHE A 84 26.90 37.31 -4.83
CA PHE A 84 25.70 36.50 -4.61
C PHE A 84 24.61 37.24 -3.83
N HIS A 85 24.98 38.24 -3.03
CA HIS A 85 24.11 38.97 -2.09
C HIS A 85 23.36 38.03 -1.13
N PRO A 86 24.07 37.36 -0.20
CA PRO A 86 23.47 36.32 0.66
C PRO A 86 22.36 36.84 1.59
N ASP A 87 22.45 38.09 2.02
CA ASP A 87 21.52 38.70 2.98
C ASP A 87 20.32 39.41 2.32
N ASP A 88 20.31 39.52 1.00
CA ASP A 88 19.19 40.11 0.27
C ASP A 88 17.96 39.19 0.34
N GLN A 89 16.77 39.80 0.26
CA GLN A 89 15.51 39.06 0.26
C GLN A 89 15.36 38.23 -1.01
N MET A 90 14.94 36.98 -0.85
CA MET A 90 14.62 36.09 -1.96
C MET A 90 13.20 36.36 -2.46
N THR A 91 13.01 36.53 -3.77
CA THR A 91 11.66 36.61 -4.36
C THR A 91 11.03 35.24 -4.53
N ARG A 92 9.68 35.20 -4.61
CA ARG A 92 8.93 33.95 -4.87
C ARG A 92 9.37 33.28 -6.16
N GLY A 93 9.56 34.04 -7.23
CA GLY A 93 9.97 33.52 -8.53
C GLY A 93 11.35 32.90 -8.53
N GLU A 94 12.33 33.56 -7.90
CA GLU A 94 13.70 33.05 -7.79
C GLU A 94 13.76 31.76 -6.97
N PHE A 95 13.05 31.71 -5.84
CA PHE A 95 12.96 30.49 -5.02
C PHE A 95 12.39 29.32 -5.82
N ILE A 96 11.32 29.54 -6.60
CA ILE A 96 10.73 28.49 -7.44
C ILE A 96 11.69 28.01 -8.53
N LYS A 97 12.47 28.92 -9.14
CA LYS A 97 13.54 28.53 -10.07
C LYS A 97 14.52 27.57 -9.38
N TRP A 98 15.00 27.91 -8.19
CA TRP A 98 15.96 27.07 -7.48
C TRP A 98 15.36 25.74 -7.06
N LEU A 99 14.12 25.72 -6.55
CA LEU A 99 13.41 24.51 -6.16
C LEU A 99 13.19 23.56 -7.34
N VAL A 100 12.82 24.08 -8.51
CA VAL A 100 12.63 23.28 -9.75
C VAL A 100 13.93 22.63 -10.19
N LEU A 101 15.03 23.40 -10.18
CA LEU A 101 16.35 22.92 -10.55
C LEU A 101 16.90 21.91 -9.55
N SER A 102 16.78 22.17 -8.24
CA SER A 102 17.23 21.25 -7.19
C SER A 102 16.42 19.96 -7.15
N SER A 103 15.14 20.00 -7.52
CA SER A 103 14.27 18.83 -7.60
C SER A 103 14.41 18.05 -8.92
N GLY A 104 15.21 18.55 -9.88
CA GLY A 104 15.38 17.92 -11.19
C GLY A 104 14.10 17.89 -12.04
N LEU A 105 13.17 18.83 -11.81
CA LEU A 105 11.92 18.88 -12.57
C LEU A 105 12.19 19.37 -14.00
N PRO A 106 11.58 18.76 -15.02
CA PRO A 106 11.83 19.12 -16.40
C PRO A 106 11.14 20.43 -16.74
N LEU A 107 11.85 21.29 -17.47
CA LEU A 107 11.27 22.52 -18.00
C LEU A 107 10.38 22.21 -19.21
N ARG A 108 9.35 23.03 -19.40
CA ARG A 108 8.36 22.85 -20.46
C ARG A 108 8.44 24.00 -21.47
N PRO A 109 8.83 23.76 -22.74
CA PRO A 109 8.79 24.78 -23.76
C PRO A 109 7.35 25.02 -24.28
N GLY A 110 7.00 26.29 -24.51
CA GLY A 110 5.94 26.70 -25.45
C GLY A 110 4.48 26.41 -25.06
N ARG A 111 3.98 26.94 -23.93
CA ARG A 111 2.57 26.83 -23.54
C ARG A 111 1.92 28.17 -23.16
N ALA A 112 0.59 28.17 -23.12
CA ALA A 112 -0.21 29.26 -22.56
C ALA A 112 0.19 29.52 -21.10
N ALA A 113 0.04 30.78 -20.67
CA ALA A 113 0.40 31.19 -19.32
C ALA A 113 -0.40 30.39 -18.27
N THR A 114 0.28 29.82 -17.28
CA THR A 114 -0.38 29.15 -16.14
C THR A 114 -0.92 30.18 -15.13
N PHE A 115 -0.32 31.37 -15.06
CA PHE A 115 -0.75 32.50 -14.24
C PHE A 115 -0.79 33.77 -15.09
N ASP A 116 -1.74 34.65 -14.84
CA ASP A 116 -1.98 35.86 -15.64
C ASP A 116 -0.79 36.83 -15.62
N ASP A 117 -0.06 36.88 -14.50
CA ASP A 117 1.08 37.76 -14.25
C ASP A 117 2.44 37.14 -14.60
N VAL A 118 2.45 35.92 -15.14
CA VAL A 118 3.66 35.22 -15.60
C VAL A 118 3.48 34.78 -17.05
N PRO A 119 3.53 35.72 -18.02
CA PRO A 119 3.40 35.39 -19.44
C PRO A 119 4.60 34.55 -19.94
N PRO A 120 4.49 33.85 -21.09
CA PRO A 120 5.59 33.06 -21.65
C PRO A 120 6.89 33.84 -21.92
N SER A 121 6.81 35.17 -22.06
CA SER A 121 7.95 36.06 -22.20
C SER A 121 8.68 36.39 -20.89
N HIS A 122 8.08 36.09 -19.73
CA HIS A 122 8.68 36.35 -18.43
C HIS A 122 9.89 35.42 -18.20
N PRO A 123 11.06 35.92 -17.75
CA PRO A 123 12.28 35.11 -17.63
C PRO A 123 12.13 33.86 -16.73
N LEU A 124 11.31 33.95 -15.70
CA LEU A 124 11.03 32.86 -14.76
C LEU A 124 9.88 31.94 -15.17
N PHE A 125 9.21 32.22 -16.31
CA PHE A 125 8.07 31.44 -16.79
C PHE A 125 8.35 29.94 -16.86
N PRO A 126 9.46 29.45 -17.45
CA PRO A 126 9.68 28.01 -17.62
C PRO A 126 9.71 27.24 -16.29
N PHE A 127 10.21 27.88 -15.22
CA PHE A 127 10.31 27.28 -13.91
C PHE A 127 8.99 27.31 -13.16
N ILE A 128 8.30 28.46 -13.17
CA ILE A 128 7.00 28.62 -12.51
C ILE A 128 5.95 27.71 -13.18
N ASP A 129 5.95 27.62 -14.52
CA ASP A 129 5.10 26.70 -15.26
C ASP A 129 5.39 25.24 -14.90
N ALA A 130 6.68 24.85 -14.82
CA ALA A 130 7.05 23.50 -14.39
C ALA A 130 6.55 23.19 -12.97
N ALA A 131 6.81 24.06 -11.99
CA ALA A 131 6.37 23.84 -10.62
C ALA A 131 4.84 23.70 -10.51
N ALA A 132 4.06 24.51 -11.22
CA ALA A 132 2.62 24.38 -11.26
C ALA A 132 2.15 23.10 -11.98
N ALA A 133 2.81 22.74 -13.08
CA ALA A 133 2.52 21.53 -13.87
C ALA A 133 2.69 20.23 -13.07
N PHE A 134 3.70 20.18 -12.20
CA PHE A 134 3.98 19.07 -11.30
C PHE A 134 3.22 19.17 -9.97
N GLY A 135 2.32 20.16 -9.84
CA GLY A 135 1.41 20.28 -8.71
C GLY A 135 2.03 20.86 -7.45
N LEU A 136 3.23 21.46 -7.51
CA LEU A 136 3.85 22.13 -6.36
C LEU A 136 3.11 23.43 -6.02
N LEU A 137 2.71 24.19 -7.04
CA LEU A 137 2.00 25.46 -6.87
C LEU A 137 0.47 25.27 -6.91
N PRO A 138 -0.29 26.02 -6.09
CA PRO A 138 -1.74 26.07 -6.22
C PRO A 138 -2.15 26.77 -7.52
N ARG A 139 -3.38 26.49 -7.98
CA ARG A 139 -3.97 27.22 -9.12
C ARG A 139 -4.70 28.46 -8.62
N THR A 140 -4.11 29.62 -8.89
CA THR A 140 -4.66 30.95 -8.62
C THR A 140 -4.57 31.79 -9.89
N ALA A 141 -5.24 32.94 -9.94
CA ALA A 141 -5.17 33.84 -11.10
C ALA A 141 -3.75 34.43 -11.27
N ALA A 142 -3.13 34.88 -10.17
CA ALA A 142 -1.79 35.44 -10.14
C ALA A 142 -0.85 34.63 -9.24
N PHE A 143 0.44 34.59 -9.57
CA PHE A 143 1.51 33.95 -8.79
C PHE A 143 2.32 34.93 -7.93
N LEU A 144 2.46 36.18 -8.40
CA LEU A 144 3.21 37.29 -7.83
C LEU A 144 4.72 36.97 -7.73
N PRO A 145 5.45 36.84 -8.86
CA PRO A 145 6.83 36.35 -8.86
C PRO A 145 7.83 37.29 -8.18
N SER A 146 7.56 38.60 -8.16
CA SER A 146 8.47 39.61 -7.57
C SER A 146 8.25 39.83 -6.08
N GLU A 147 7.17 39.30 -5.50
CA GLU A 147 6.91 39.43 -4.08
C GLU A 147 7.91 38.61 -3.26
N PRO A 148 8.27 39.03 -2.04
CA PRO A 148 9.21 38.30 -1.20
C PRO A 148 8.70 36.90 -0.83
N MET A 149 9.61 35.92 -0.76
CA MET A 149 9.28 34.56 -0.34
C MET A 149 9.18 34.46 1.18
N ALA A 150 7.99 34.17 1.70
CA ALA A 150 7.80 33.90 3.12
C ALA A 150 8.47 32.59 3.52
N ARG A 151 9.16 32.60 4.66
CA ARG A 151 9.94 31.47 5.16
C ARG A 151 9.11 30.20 5.36
N ALA A 152 7.90 30.32 5.89
CA ALA A 152 7.00 29.19 6.08
C ALA A 152 6.58 28.53 4.74
N ASP A 153 6.31 29.33 3.72
CA ASP A 153 5.89 28.85 2.40
C ASP A 153 7.02 28.10 1.70
N ALA A 154 8.25 28.59 1.82
CA ALA A 154 9.45 27.92 1.29
C ALA A 154 9.64 26.51 1.87
N VAL A 155 9.43 26.34 3.19
CA VAL A 155 9.51 25.03 3.86
C VAL A 155 8.39 24.11 3.36
N VAL A 156 7.15 24.61 3.28
CA VAL A 156 6.01 23.83 2.77
C VAL A 156 6.27 23.32 1.35
N LEU A 157 6.75 24.20 0.46
CA LEU A 157 7.05 23.85 -0.93
C LEU A 157 8.18 22.82 -1.03
N THR A 158 9.22 22.94 -0.19
CA THR A 158 10.35 22.00 -0.16
C THR A 158 9.90 20.61 0.31
N VAL A 159 9.15 20.54 1.43
CA VAL A 159 8.59 19.27 1.95
C VAL A 159 7.64 18.61 0.94
N LYS A 160 6.85 19.42 0.23
CA LYS A 160 5.96 18.95 -0.83
C LYS A 160 6.74 18.39 -2.02
N ALA A 161 7.81 19.06 -2.45
CA ALA A 161 8.68 18.60 -3.54
C ALA A 161 9.37 17.27 -3.23
N LEU A 162 9.74 17.04 -1.95
CA LEU A 162 10.29 15.78 -1.48
C LEU A 162 9.25 14.66 -1.35
N GLY A 163 7.95 14.98 -1.46
CA GLY A 163 6.84 14.03 -1.36
C GLY A 163 6.33 13.76 0.05
N TYR A 164 6.67 14.57 1.06
CA TYR A 164 6.39 14.33 2.49
C TYR A 164 5.13 15.05 3.00
N THR A 165 4.23 15.45 2.11
CA THR A 165 2.97 16.14 2.46
C THR A 165 2.06 15.31 3.37
N PHE A 166 2.00 13.99 3.16
CA PHE A 166 1.16 13.11 3.99
C PHE A 166 1.73 13.03 5.43
N GLU A 167 3.04 12.91 5.56
CA GLU A 167 3.73 12.90 6.85
C GLU A 167 3.54 14.21 7.60
N ALA A 168 3.59 15.34 6.91
CA ALA A 168 3.27 16.64 7.49
C ALA A 168 1.86 16.65 8.10
N SER A 169 0.86 16.05 7.43
CA SER A 169 -0.51 15.95 7.97
C SER A 169 -0.63 15.05 9.22
N GLY A 170 0.37 14.20 9.49
CA GLY A 170 0.45 13.39 10.72
C GLY A 170 1.17 14.08 11.89
N LEU A 171 1.93 15.15 11.64
CA LEU A 171 2.79 15.81 12.63
C LEU A 171 2.27 17.19 13.08
N LEU A 172 0.97 17.45 12.91
CA LEU A 172 0.33 18.74 13.20
C LEU A 172 0.54 19.23 14.64
N ALA A 173 0.58 18.28 15.59
CA ALA A 173 0.73 18.54 17.02
C ALA A 173 2.15 18.24 17.54
N TRP A 174 3.12 18.05 16.63
CA TRP A 174 4.50 17.77 17.02
C TRP A 174 5.10 18.99 17.75
N PRO A 175 5.73 18.81 18.93
CA PRO A 175 6.37 19.91 19.64
C PRO A 175 7.48 20.56 18.82
N GLN A 176 7.46 21.89 18.72
CA GLN A 176 8.44 22.67 17.97
C GLN A 176 9.23 23.58 18.92
N PRO A 177 10.50 23.86 18.64
CA PRO A 177 11.34 24.73 19.48
C PRO A 177 11.04 26.23 19.29
N TYR A 178 9.96 26.58 18.59
CA TYR A 178 9.65 27.93 18.15
C TYR A 178 8.38 28.46 18.82
N ASP A 179 8.45 29.68 19.37
CA ASP A 179 7.32 30.30 20.07
C ASP A 179 6.21 30.80 19.12
N ASP A 180 6.54 31.01 17.84
CA ASP A 180 5.71 31.69 16.83
C ASP A 180 5.06 30.74 15.80
N THR A 181 5.13 29.42 15.99
CA THR A 181 4.54 28.46 15.05
C THR A 181 3.18 27.90 15.47
N ALA A 182 2.76 28.12 16.72
CA ALA A 182 1.56 27.50 17.29
C ALA A 182 0.25 27.87 16.56
N LEU A 183 0.17 29.09 16.00
CA LEU A 183 -1.02 29.63 15.31
C LEU A 183 -0.98 29.46 13.78
N LEU A 184 0.05 28.80 13.25
CA LEU A 184 0.15 28.58 11.81
C LEU A 184 -0.87 27.54 11.32
N PRO A 185 -1.23 27.58 10.02
CA PRO A 185 -2.07 26.55 9.41
C PRO A 185 -1.51 25.14 9.66
N ASP A 186 -2.40 24.16 9.80
CA ASP A 186 -2.05 22.78 10.12
C ASP A 186 -0.95 22.21 9.22
N LEU A 187 -1.12 22.27 7.90
CA LEU A 187 -0.13 21.75 6.97
C LEU A 187 1.24 22.43 7.12
N THR A 188 1.25 23.73 7.41
CA THR A 188 2.48 24.50 7.64
C THR A 188 3.20 24.02 8.91
N ARG A 189 2.47 23.83 10.02
CA ARG A 189 3.03 23.27 11.26
C ARG A 189 3.60 21.87 11.01
N GLY A 190 2.85 21.04 10.30
CA GLY A 190 3.29 19.70 9.91
C GLY A 190 4.56 19.71 9.05
N ALA A 191 4.66 20.61 8.06
CA ALA A 191 5.82 20.71 7.19
C ALA A 191 7.07 21.18 7.95
N ILE A 192 6.91 22.14 8.87
CA ILE A 192 8.00 22.55 9.76
C ILE A 192 8.46 21.38 10.63
N ALA A 193 7.53 20.59 11.18
CA ALA A 193 7.87 19.40 11.96
C ALA A 193 8.67 18.38 11.12
N VAL A 194 8.23 18.08 9.89
CA VAL A 194 8.99 17.21 8.96
C VAL A 194 10.39 17.77 8.72
N ALA A 195 10.52 19.06 8.44
CA ALA A 195 11.79 19.69 8.17
C ALA A 195 12.76 19.64 9.38
N LEU A 196 12.23 19.67 10.60
CA LEU A 196 12.99 19.58 11.84
C LEU A 196 13.42 18.15 12.19
N VAL A 197 12.54 17.16 12.02
CA VAL A 197 12.75 15.80 12.55
C VAL A 197 13.19 14.78 11.51
N SER A 198 13.28 15.19 10.25
CA SER A 198 13.88 14.39 9.20
C SER A 198 15.37 14.14 9.46
N ASP A 199 15.85 13.04 8.92
CA ASP A 199 17.26 12.64 8.90
C ASP A 199 17.74 12.57 7.44
N PRO A 200 18.65 13.47 7.01
CA PRO A 200 19.14 14.65 7.73
C PRO A 200 18.06 15.76 7.87
N PRO A 201 18.16 16.65 8.87
CA PRO A 201 17.20 17.74 9.04
C PRO A 201 17.37 18.82 7.98
N LEU A 202 16.25 19.39 7.53
CA LEU A 202 16.18 20.37 6.44
C LEU A 202 16.34 21.82 6.93
N LEU A 203 16.27 22.04 8.25
CA LEU A 203 16.47 23.33 8.89
C LEU A 203 17.70 23.25 9.81
N GLN A 204 18.82 23.86 9.40
CA GLN A 204 20.09 23.87 10.14
C GLN A 204 20.74 25.27 10.17
N GLU A 205 19.94 26.30 10.12
CA GLU A 205 20.39 27.68 10.30
C GLU A 205 20.79 27.92 11.77
N PRO A 206 21.53 29.00 12.09
CA PRO A 206 21.88 29.33 13.47
C PRO A 206 20.66 29.30 14.40
N LEU A 207 20.81 28.68 15.57
CA LEU A 207 19.71 28.46 16.50
C LEU A 207 19.05 29.78 16.90
N ALA A 208 17.75 29.89 16.62
CA ALA A 208 16.88 30.98 17.04
C ALA A 208 15.62 30.40 17.70
N PHE A 209 15.11 31.07 18.72
CA PHE A 209 13.88 30.68 19.42
C PHE A 209 12.58 31.10 18.67
N SER A 210 12.72 31.82 17.56
CA SER A 210 11.62 32.22 16.66
C SER A 210 11.88 31.68 15.26
N PHE A 211 10.85 31.07 14.66
CA PHE A 211 10.90 30.55 13.29
C PHE A 211 10.80 31.67 12.25
N ARG A 212 10.14 32.80 12.57
CA ARG A 212 9.88 33.93 11.67
C ARG A 212 9.05 33.55 10.42
N PRO A 213 7.83 32.99 10.59
CA PRO A 213 7.09 32.37 9.50
C PRO A 213 6.73 33.31 8.33
N SER A 214 6.35 34.55 8.66
CA SER A 214 5.93 35.56 7.67
C SER A 214 7.06 36.48 7.22
N THR A 215 8.24 36.38 7.84
CA THR A 215 9.39 37.19 7.44
C THR A 215 9.92 36.68 6.09
N PRO A 216 10.21 37.58 5.14
CA PRO A 216 10.90 37.21 3.92
C PRO A 216 12.21 36.48 4.21
N MET A 217 12.43 35.34 3.55
CA MET A 217 13.68 34.62 3.68
C MET A 217 14.80 35.31 2.90
N THR A 218 16.03 35.23 3.40
CA THR A 218 17.19 35.71 2.64
C THR A 218 17.60 34.68 1.58
N ARG A 219 18.41 35.10 0.62
CA ARG A 219 19.00 34.21 -0.39
C ARG A 219 19.87 33.12 0.25
N ALA A 220 20.56 33.41 1.36
CA ALA A 220 21.32 32.43 2.11
C ALA A 220 20.44 31.39 2.83
N GLU A 221 19.33 31.81 3.44
CA GLU A 221 18.36 30.89 4.06
C GLU A 221 17.74 29.96 2.99
N ALA A 222 17.35 30.51 1.85
CA ALA A 222 16.85 29.73 0.71
C ALA A 222 17.90 28.73 0.20
N ALA A 223 19.16 29.16 0.07
CA ALA A 223 20.25 28.29 -0.32
C ALA A 223 20.45 27.15 0.68
N SER A 224 20.37 27.44 1.98
CA SER A 224 20.50 26.42 3.02
C SER A 224 19.40 25.38 2.97
N LEU A 225 18.13 25.80 2.86
CA LEU A 225 16.99 24.88 2.81
C LEU A 225 17.03 23.96 1.59
N LEU A 226 17.29 24.51 0.40
CA LEU A 226 17.29 23.74 -0.84
C LEU A 226 18.50 22.83 -0.98
N GLU A 227 19.65 23.24 -0.44
CA GLU A 227 20.84 22.40 -0.40
C GLU A 227 20.65 21.19 0.53
N LEU A 228 20.10 21.40 1.72
CA LEU A 228 19.80 20.31 2.65
C LEU A 228 18.73 19.37 2.06
N GLY A 229 17.72 19.93 1.38
CA GLY A 229 16.73 19.13 0.64
C GLY A 229 17.36 18.27 -0.46
N LEU A 230 18.29 18.83 -1.23
CA LEU A 230 19.05 18.10 -2.26
C LEU A 230 19.92 16.99 -1.66
N LEU A 231 20.68 17.29 -0.60
CA LEU A 231 21.51 16.28 0.07
C LEU A 231 20.68 15.19 0.71
N ALA A 232 19.56 15.54 1.35
CA ALA A 232 18.64 14.57 1.92
C ALA A 232 18.06 13.65 0.83
N ALA A 233 17.70 14.20 -0.32
CA ALA A 233 17.27 13.41 -1.48
C ALA A 233 18.39 12.46 -1.94
N GLU A 234 19.63 12.93 -2.08
CA GLU A 234 20.78 12.13 -2.53
C GLU A 234 21.20 11.05 -1.51
N GLN A 235 21.08 11.30 -0.21
CA GLN A 235 21.51 10.41 0.88
C GLN A 235 20.41 9.44 1.35
N GLY A 236 19.18 9.61 0.88
CA GLY A 236 18.04 8.81 1.31
C GLY A 236 17.38 9.36 2.56
N LEU A 237 16.64 10.46 2.39
CA LEU A 237 15.83 11.11 3.42
C LEU A 237 15.00 10.10 4.20
N ARG A 238 15.04 10.21 5.53
CA ARG A 238 14.26 9.35 6.42
C ARG A 238 13.50 10.19 7.43
N LEU A 239 12.25 9.85 7.63
CA LEU A 239 11.43 10.36 8.72
C LEU A 239 10.95 9.18 9.55
N GLN A 240 11.18 9.22 10.86
CA GLN A 240 10.71 8.19 11.77
C GLN A 240 10.22 8.80 13.08
N TYR A 241 9.04 8.39 13.52
CA TYR A 241 8.51 8.77 14.83
C TYR A 241 7.62 7.68 15.41
N THR A 242 7.43 7.72 16.73
CA THR A 242 6.62 6.76 17.48
C THR A 242 5.50 7.48 18.20
N VAL A 243 4.29 6.93 18.10
CA VAL A 243 3.09 7.41 18.78
C VAL A 243 2.63 6.32 19.77
N PRO A 244 2.60 6.61 21.08
CA PRO A 244 2.05 5.67 22.06
C PRO A 244 0.56 5.42 21.77
N VAL A 245 0.16 4.15 21.74
CA VAL A 245 -1.25 3.75 21.54
C VAL A 245 -1.90 3.40 22.87
N ALA A 246 -1.22 2.57 23.66
CA ALA A 246 -1.60 2.18 25.01
C ALA A 246 -0.35 1.68 25.77
N SER A 247 -0.47 1.39 27.06
CA SER A 247 0.62 0.75 27.79
C SER A 247 0.95 -0.61 27.15
N GLY A 248 2.19 -0.76 26.67
CA GLY A 248 2.64 -1.95 25.95
C GLY A 248 2.28 -1.99 24.45
N ALA A 249 1.78 -0.90 23.86
CA ALA A 249 1.52 -0.82 22.43
C ALA A 249 1.94 0.53 21.83
N ASP A 250 2.79 0.49 20.83
CA ASP A 250 3.35 1.67 20.16
C ASP A 250 3.18 1.59 18.65
N LEU A 251 2.80 2.70 18.02
CA LEU A 251 2.77 2.86 16.57
C LEU A 251 4.06 3.55 16.12
N ARG A 252 4.88 2.87 15.33
CA ARG A 252 6.04 3.44 14.64
C ARG A 252 5.66 3.78 13.20
N ILE A 253 5.83 5.05 12.83
CA ILE A 253 5.72 5.50 11.44
C ILE A 253 7.13 5.71 10.89
N GLU A 254 7.38 5.23 9.68
CA GLU A 254 8.66 5.43 9.00
C GLU A 254 8.43 5.69 7.51
N LYS A 255 9.03 6.75 6.97
CA LYS A 255 9.15 6.99 5.53
C LYS A 255 10.62 7.08 5.15
N ARG A 256 10.99 6.45 4.04
CA ARG A 256 12.37 6.39 3.53
C ARG A 256 12.43 6.72 2.05
N GLY A 257 13.41 7.53 1.68
CA GLY A 257 13.72 7.93 0.32
C GLY A 257 12.81 9.04 -0.21
N VAL A 258 13.09 9.40 -1.45
CA VAL A 258 12.30 10.31 -2.29
C VAL A 258 12.17 9.67 -3.67
N LEU A 259 11.23 10.14 -4.48
CA LEU A 259 11.09 9.64 -5.84
C LEU A 259 12.14 10.29 -6.75
N HIS A 260 12.99 9.48 -7.40
CA HIS A 260 14.10 9.96 -8.26
C HIS A 260 13.78 10.02 -9.75
N THR A 261 12.57 9.63 -10.14
CA THR A 261 12.12 9.64 -11.53
C THR A 261 10.75 10.27 -11.60
N LEU A 262 10.43 10.89 -12.73
CA LEU A 262 9.19 11.62 -12.86
C LEU A 262 8.04 10.64 -13.14
N PRO A 263 6.96 10.69 -12.34
CA PRO A 263 5.77 9.93 -12.67
C PRO A 263 5.10 10.51 -13.90
N VAL A 264 4.46 9.64 -14.68
CA VAL A 264 3.52 10.05 -15.72
C VAL A 264 2.10 10.03 -15.17
N TRP A 265 1.31 11.02 -15.59
CA TRP A 265 -0.08 11.14 -15.20
C TRP A 265 -0.97 10.43 -16.22
N ARG A 266 -1.99 9.72 -15.75
CA ARG A 266 -2.97 9.02 -16.59
C ARG A 266 -4.38 9.23 -16.04
N VAL A 267 -5.40 9.00 -16.89
CA VAL A 267 -6.80 9.00 -16.46
C VAL A 267 -7.32 7.57 -16.46
N GLN A 268 -7.71 7.05 -15.31
CA GLN A 268 -8.47 5.80 -15.22
C GLN A 268 -9.92 6.05 -15.63
N ILE A 269 -10.47 5.20 -16.50
CA ILE A 269 -11.87 5.30 -16.94
C ILE A 269 -12.71 4.05 -16.66
N GLY A 270 -12.10 2.99 -16.11
CA GLY A 270 -12.81 1.74 -15.83
C GLY A 270 -11.90 0.68 -15.20
N ALA A 271 -12.54 -0.29 -14.54
CA ALA A 271 -11.90 -1.47 -13.95
C ALA A 271 -12.84 -2.67 -14.12
N PHE A 272 -12.39 -3.73 -14.80
CA PHE A 272 -13.23 -4.88 -15.13
C PHE A 272 -12.57 -6.18 -14.66
N ALA A 273 -13.38 -7.13 -14.17
CA ALA A 273 -12.89 -8.47 -13.89
C ALA A 273 -12.64 -9.28 -15.18
N SER A 274 -13.38 -8.97 -16.26
CA SER A 274 -13.24 -9.59 -17.57
C SER A 274 -12.30 -8.79 -18.45
N GLU A 275 -11.28 -9.48 -18.97
CA GLU A 275 -10.33 -8.93 -19.95
C GLU A 275 -11.04 -8.48 -21.23
N ASP A 276 -11.98 -9.28 -21.75
CA ASP A 276 -12.75 -8.93 -22.95
C ASP A 276 -13.54 -7.64 -22.77
N ASN A 277 -14.15 -7.43 -21.59
CA ASN A 277 -14.86 -6.19 -21.30
C ASN A 277 -13.89 -5.00 -21.30
N ALA A 278 -12.69 -5.18 -20.73
CA ALA A 278 -11.67 -4.15 -20.71
C ALA A 278 -11.11 -3.85 -22.11
N ASN A 279 -10.88 -4.88 -22.92
CA ASN A 279 -10.46 -4.76 -24.33
C ASN A 279 -11.51 -4.01 -25.14
N ARG A 280 -12.81 -4.35 -25.00
CA ARG A 280 -13.88 -3.62 -25.70
C ARG A 280 -13.89 -2.14 -25.35
N LEU A 281 -13.74 -1.78 -24.07
CA LEU A 281 -13.66 -0.37 -23.68
C LEU A 281 -12.39 0.28 -24.24
N ALA A 282 -11.22 -0.33 -24.05
CA ALA A 282 -9.96 0.22 -24.51
C ALA A 282 -9.93 0.42 -26.03
N ASP A 283 -10.46 -0.53 -26.80
CA ASP A 283 -10.55 -0.44 -28.25
C ASP A 283 -11.53 0.65 -28.70
N SER A 284 -12.65 0.84 -27.98
CA SER A 284 -13.56 1.95 -28.25
C SER A 284 -12.89 3.32 -28.05
N ILE A 285 -12.00 3.44 -27.07
CA ILE A 285 -11.22 4.66 -26.81
C ILE A 285 -10.13 4.84 -27.87
N ARG A 286 -9.42 3.77 -28.23
CA ARG A 286 -8.41 3.78 -29.32
C ARG A 286 -9.03 4.13 -30.67
N ALA A 287 -10.24 3.65 -30.96
CA ALA A 287 -10.98 3.97 -32.19
C ALA A 287 -11.34 5.46 -32.28
N ARG A 288 -11.46 6.16 -31.15
CA ARG A 288 -11.59 7.63 -31.08
C ARG A 288 -10.26 8.37 -31.23
N GLY A 289 -9.17 7.66 -31.47
CA GLY A 289 -7.82 8.21 -31.60
C GLY A 289 -7.11 8.48 -30.27
N LEU A 290 -7.68 8.05 -29.14
CA LEU A 290 -7.09 8.26 -27.82
C LEU A 290 -6.25 7.05 -27.39
N PRO A 291 -5.00 7.25 -26.92
CA PRO A 291 -4.17 6.15 -26.45
C PRO A 291 -4.76 5.56 -25.15
N ALA A 292 -5.17 4.29 -25.21
CA ALA A 292 -5.66 3.54 -24.05
C ALA A 292 -4.77 2.33 -23.75
N PHE A 293 -4.51 2.11 -22.47
CA PHE A 293 -3.68 1.04 -21.91
C PHE A 293 -4.51 0.23 -20.92
N ILE A 294 -4.19 -1.05 -20.78
CA ILE A 294 -4.84 -1.94 -19.81
C ILE A 294 -3.76 -2.39 -18.83
N ASP A 295 -3.97 -2.05 -17.55
CA ASP A 295 -3.10 -2.47 -16.45
C ASP A 295 -3.85 -3.50 -15.61
N PHE A 296 -3.29 -4.69 -15.40
CA PHE A 296 -3.87 -5.69 -14.50
C PHE A 296 -3.42 -5.43 -13.06
N GLN A 297 -4.35 -5.09 -12.17
CA GLN A 297 -4.09 -4.74 -10.78
C GLN A 297 -5.25 -5.16 -9.88
N ASP A 298 -4.96 -5.83 -8.76
CA ASP A 298 -5.96 -6.35 -7.80
C ASP A 298 -7.04 -7.25 -8.41
N GLY A 299 -6.69 -8.04 -9.43
CA GLY A 299 -7.66 -8.91 -10.11
C GLY A 299 -8.59 -8.17 -11.09
N PHE A 300 -8.31 -6.89 -11.37
CA PHE A 300 -9.06 -6.10 -12.34
C PHE A 300 -8.15 -5.61 -13.47
N TYR A 301 -8.70 -5.62 -14.67
CA TYR A 301 -8.15 -4.95 -15.84
C TYR A 301 -8.59 -3.48 -15.80
N LYS A 302 -7.67 -2.59 -15.44
CA LYS A 302 -7.89 -1.15 -15.30
C LYS A 302 -7.52 -0.43 -16.59
N ILE A 303 -8.45 0.35 -17.15
CA ILE A 303 -8.23 1.08 -18.39
C ILE A 303 -7.68 2.46 -18.06
N ARG A 304 -6.49 2.76 -18.57
CA ARG A 304 -5.84 4.06 -18.44
C ARG A 304 -5.76 4.76 -19.78
N VAL A 305 -6.12 6.04 -19.82
CA VAL A 305 -6.08 6.86 -21.02
C VAL A 305 -4.98 7.91 -20.89
N GLY A 306 -4.21 8.07 -21.96
CA GLY A 306 -3.13 9.03 -22.04
C GLY A 306 -1.86 8.63 -21.28
N SER A 307 -0.81 9.40 -21.50
CA SER A 307 0.40 9.44 -20.68
C SER A 307 0.86 10.88 -20.69
N PHE A 308 0.35 11.62 -19.73
CA PHE A 308 0.51 13.04 -19.60
C PHE A 308 1.74 13.33 -18.76
N SER A 309 2.54 14.29 -19.17
CA SER A 309 3.73 14.67 -18.39
C SER A 309 3.34 15.45 -17.13
N THR A 310 2.08 15.93 -17.05
CA THR A 310 1.67 16.92 -16.04
C THR A 310 0.26 16.66 -15.54
N ALA A 311 0.00 17.06 -14.28
CA ALA A 311 -1.31 16.89 -13.66
C ALA A 311 -2.40 17.68 -14.41
N VAL A 312 -2.01 18.81 -15.00
CA VAL A 312 -2.90 19.73 -15.72
C VAL A 312 -3.54 19.07 -16.93
N GLU A 313 -2.73 18.47 -17.80
CA GLU A 313 -3.23 17.80 -19.00
C GLU A 313 -4.11 16.61 -18.65
N ALA A 314 -3.72 15.84 -17.62
CA ALA A 314 -4.52 14.72 -17.14
C ALA A 314 -5.88 15.18 -16.59
N MET A 315 -5.93 16.32 -15.88
CA MET A 315 -7.20 16.89 -15.39
C MET A 315 -8.10 17.39 -16.53
N LEU A 316 -7.54 18.04 -17.57
CA LEU A 316 -8.32 18.46 -18.74
C LEU A 316 -8.89 17.24 -19.49
N ALA A 317 -8.06 16.22 -19.71
CA ALA A 317 -8.51 14.97 -20.30
C ALA A 317 -9.57 14.27 -19.43
N LYS A 318 -9.41 14.31 -18.10
CA LYS A 318 -10.38 13.78 -17.13
C LYS A 318 -11.74 14.48 -17.27
N GLU A 319 -11.77 15.82 -17.35
CA GLU A 319 -13.01 16.58 -17.53
C GLU A 319 -13.73 16.21 -18.82
N GLN A 320 -13.00 16.07 -19.94
CA GLN A 320 -13.57 15.66 -21.21
C GLN A 320 -14.13 14.23 -21.17
N LEU A 321 -13.36 13.28 -20.62
CA LEU A 321 -13.81 11.89 -20.47
C LEU A 321 -14.98 11.76 -19.49
N ALA A 322 -15.04 12.59 -18.46
CA ALA A 322 -16.18 12.64 -17.55
C ALA A 322 -17.46 13.16 -18.25
N ALA A 323 -17.32 14.17 -19.12
CA ALA A 323 -18.43 14.68 -19.93
C ALA A 323 -18.96 13.62 -20.91
N ASP A 324 -18.11 12.69 -21.34
CA ASP A 324 -18.50 11.52 -22.14
C ASP A 324 -19.18 10.40 -21.32
N GLY A 325 -19.34 10.59 -20.00
CA GLY A 325 -20.04 9.66 -19.11
C GLY A 325 -19.17 8.59 -18.47
N TYR A 326 -17.85 8.65 -18.61
CA TYR A 326 -16.96 7.71 -17.93
C TYR A 326 -16.72 8.09 -16.46
N PRO A 327 -16.59 7.11 -15.55
CA PRO A 327 -16.07 7.39 -14.21
C PRO A 327 -14.56 7.66 -14.30
N THR A 328 -14.09 8.80 -13.80
CA THR A 328 -12.70 9.25 -14.05
C THR A 328 -11.89 9.50 -12.79
N TRP A 329 -10.65 8.99 -12.78
CA TRP A 329 -9.65 9.26 -11.73
C TRP A 329 -8.30 9.61 -12.35
N VAL A 330 -7.68 10.69 -11.86
CA VAL A 330 -6.32 11.04 -12.24
C VAL A 330 -5.35 10.28 -11.35
N ILE A 331 -4.41 9.57 -11.97
CA ILE A 331 -3.44 8.73 -11.26
C ILE A 331 -2.02 8.98 -11.78
N GLN A 332 -1.03 8.64 -10.96
CA GLN A 332 0.38 8.66 -11.32
C GLN A 332 0.89 7.23 -11.50
N THR A 333 1.64 6.99 -12.56
CA THR A 333 2.41 5.74 -12.76
C THR A 333 3.87 6.06 -13.02
N VAL A 334 4.75 5.07 -12.90
CA VAL A 334 6.19 5.24 -13.15
C VAL A 334 6.69 4.08 -14.00
N PRO A 335 7.56 4.33 -15.00
CA PRO A 335 8.30 3.27 -15.68
C PRO A 335 9.19 2.48 -14.71
N ASP A 336 9.38 1.18 -14.94
CA ASP A 336 10.23 0.31 -14.14
C ASP A 336 9.97 0.39 -12.62
N PHE A 337 8.69 0.53 -12.26
CA PHE A 337 8.18 0.75 -10.89
C PHE A 337 8.83 -0.12 -9.81
N ASP A 338 9.05 -1.41 -10.12
CA ASP A 338 9.62 -2.39 -9.19
C ASP A 338 11.15 -2.26 -9.01
N ALA A 339 11.85 -1.61 -9.95
CA ALA A 339 13.31 -1.48 -9.93
C ALA A 339 13.81 -0.23 -9.20
N LEU A 340 12.92 0.70 -8.87
CA LEU A 340 13.27 1.97 -8.21
C LEU A 340 13.69 1.74 -6.75
N PRO A 341 14.54 2.57 -6.14
CA PRO A 341 14.99 2.36 -4.76
C PRO A 341 13.96 2.78 -3.68
N GLY A 342 12.82 3.36 -4.07
CA GLY A 342 11.81 3.94 -3.16
C GLY A 342 11.08 5.12 -3.82
N PRO A 343 10.27 5.87 -3.06
CA PRO A 343 10.16 5.86 -1.61
C PRO A 343 9.32 4.71 -1.04
N PHE A 344 9.49 4.45 0.26
CA PHE A 344 8.66 3.51 1.03
C PHE A 344 8.11 4.19 2.29
N ARG A 345 6.86 3.89 2.62
CA ARG A 345 6.23 4.35 3.85
C ARG A 345 5.54 3.21 4.58
N THR A 346 5.86 3.07 5.87
CA THR A 346 5.39 2.00 6.75
C THR A 346 4.71 2.56 8.00
N ALA A 347 3.68 1.85 8.46
CA ALA A 347 3.09 1.99 9.78
C ALA A 347 3.20 0.63 10.49
N ALA A 348 3.93 0.58 11.58
CA ALA A 348 4.25 -0.63 12.33
C ALA A 348 3.72 -0.51 13.76
N LEU A 349 2.71 -1.30 14.11
CA LEU A 349 2.18 -1.43 15.46
C LEU A 349 2.94 -2.55 16.19
N ILE A 350 3.65 -2.20 17.25
CA ILE A 350 4.38 -3.14 18.10
C ILE A 350 3.59 -3.32 19.39
N VAL A 351 3.25 -4.56 19.73
CA VAL A 351 2.39 -4.91 20.85
C VAL A 351 3.10 -5.91 21.77
N ASP A 352 3.17 -5.59 23.06
CA ASP A 352 3.54 -6.54 24.10
C ASP A 352 2.30 -7.33 24.54
N PRO A 353 2.18 -8.63 24.20
CA PRO A 353 1.04 -9.44 24.62
C PRO A 353 0.93 -9.56 26.15
N ARG A 354 2.02 -9.35 26.89
CA ARG A 354 2.03 -9.41 28.37
C ARG A 354 1.32 -8.22 29.03
N ALA A 355 1.02 -7.16 28.28
CA ALA A 355 0.27 -6.01 28.77
C ALA A 355 -1.25 -6.27 28.89
N GLY A 356 -1.71 -7.49 28.60
CA GLY A 356 -3.10 -7.92 28.77
C GLY A 356 -4.05 -7.50 27.64
N MET A 357 -3.53 -6.82 26.61
CA MET A 357 -4.28 -6.58 25.37
C MET A 357 -4.44 -7.88 24.58
N ARG A 358 -5.53 -7.98 23.81
CA ARG A 358 -5.80 -9.16 23.00
C ARG A 358 -5.84 -8.82 21.52
N LEU A 359 -4.92 -9.38 20.75
CA LEU A 359 -4.96 -9.36 19.29
C LEU A 359 -5.76 -10.55 18.77
N ARG A 360 -6.73 -10.31 17.90
CA ARG A 360 -7.52 -11.38 17.28
C ARG A 360 -8.16 -10.96 15.95
N PRO A 361 -8.51 -11.90 15.06
CA PRO A 361 -9.40 -11.65 13.94
C PRO A 361 -10.80 -11.23 14.39
N ALA A 362 -11.41 -10.37 13.57
CA ALA A 362 -12.82 -10.00 13.64
C ALA A 362 -13.42 -10.06 12.23
N SER A 363 -14.62 -10.61 12.11
CA SER A 363 -15.36 -10.65 10.86
C SER A 363 -15.92 -9.27 10.50
N GLY A 364 -16.22 -9.08 9.22
CA GLY A 364 -16.76 -7.86 8.65
C GLY A 364 -17.92 -7.28 9.43
N ASP A 365 -19.12 -7.88 9.45
CA ASP A 365 -20.29 -7.31 10.18
C ASP A 365 -20.55 -7.95 11.57
N GLY A 366 -19.70 -8.88 12.01
CA GLY A 366 -19.80 -9.55 13.30
C GLY A 366 -20.72 -10.79 13.33
N LEU A 367 -21.52 -11.02 12.28
CA LEU A 367 -22.45 -12.16 12.19
C LEU A 367 -22.42 -12.87 10.82
N ARG A 368 -21.88 -12.23 9.79
CA ARG A 368 -21.79 -12.70 8.40
C ARG A 368 -20.47 -12.26 7.77
N LEU A 369 -20.12 -12.94 6.68
CA LEU A 369 -18.95 -12.66 5.85
C LEU A 369 -19.19 -11.49 4.88
N ARG A 370 -19.75 -10.37 5.37
CA ARG A 370 -19.97 -9.16 4.56
C ARG A 370 -18.74 -8.27 4.60
N ARG A 371 -18.39 -7.67 3.46
CA ARG A 371 -17.29 -6.69 3.39
C ARG A 371 -17.70 -5.32 3.96
N ILE A 372 -16.92 -4.81 4.91
CA ILE A 372 -17.01 -3.43 5.43
C ILE A 372 -15.60 -2.87 5.66
N ARG A 373 -15.48 -1.57 5.95
CA ARG A 373 -14.18 -0.92 6.16
C ARG A 373 -13.48 -1.41 7.45
N THR A 374 -12.15 -1.50 7.43
CA THR A 374 -11.33 -1.82 8.62
C THR A 374 -11.61 -0.84 9.76
N SER A 375 -11.77 0.45 9.46
CA SER A 375 -12.14 1.50 10.41
C SER A 375 -13.51 1.29 11.05
N GLU A 376 -14.44 0.69 10.32
CA GLU A 376 -15.76 0.33 10.83
C GLU A 376 -15.70 -0.91 11.73
N ILE A 377 -14.91 -1.94 11.35
CA ILE A 377 -14.66 -3.11 12.19
C ILE A 377 -14.00 -2.70 13.51
N ALA A 378 -12.97 -1.84 13.45
CA ALA A 378 -12.28 -1.31 14.62
C ALA A 378 -13.24 -0.59 15.58
N ARG A 379 -14.12 0.27 15.05
CA ARG A 379 -15.10 1.01 15.84
C ARG A 379 -16.12 0.08 16.51
N ARG A 380 -16.67 -0.88 15.76
CA ARG A 380 -17.67 -1.82 16.29
C ARG A 380 -17.09 -2.70 17.40
N THR A 381 -15.84 -3.12 17.25
CA THR A 381 -15.17 -4.00 18.20
C THR A 381 -14.58 -3.27 19.40
N GLY A 382 -14.58 -1.93 19.41
CA GLY A 382 -13.93 -1.13 20.46
C GLY A 382 -12.41 -1.29 20.48
N ALA A 383 -11.82 -1.55 19.31
CA ALA A 383 -10.39 -1.80 19.18
C ALA A 383 -9.56 -0.52 19.40
N LEU A 384 -8.43 -0.66 20.09
CA LEU A 384 -7.41 0.38 20.22
C LEU A 384 -6.73 0.65 18.87
N ALA A 385 -6.50 -0.43 18.11
CA ALA A 385 -5.94 -0.43 16.78
C ALA A 385 -6.46 -1.61 15.96
N ALA A 386 -6.38 -1.53 14.64
CA ALA A 386 -6.72 -2.62 13.75
C ALA A 386 -5.93 -2.55 12.44
N THR A 387 -5.74 -3.70 11.78
CA THR A 387 -5.37 -3.79 10.37
C THR A 387 -6.41 -4.60 9.60
N ASN A 388 -6.39 -4.57 8.28
CA ASN A 388 -7.10 -5.59 7.51
C ASN A 388 -6.56 -7.01 7.85
N GLY A 389 -7.35 -8.03 7.50
CA GLY A 389 -7.06 -9.44 7.79
C GLY A 389 -6.66 -10.26 6.56
N GLY A 390 -7.14 -11.50 6.51
CA GLY A 390 -6.83 -12.46 5.46
C GLY A 390 -7.52 -12.16 4.12
N PHE A 391 -7.14 -12.93 3.10
CA PHE A 391 -7.68 -12.82 1.75
C PHE A 391 -9.16 -13.21 1.70
N PHE A 392 -9.87 -12.67 0.72
CA PHE A 392 -11.31 -12.92 0.55
C PHE A 392 -11.72 -12.93 -0.93
N GLY A 393 -12.77 -13.71 -1.24
CA GLY A 393 -13.38 -13.76 -2.56
C GLY A 393 -14.29 -12.57 -2.83
N ALA A 394 -14.78 -12.45 -4.07
CA ALA A 394 -15.59 -11.31 -4.51
C ALA A 394 -16.85 -11.04 -3.64
N THR A 395 -17.42 -12.08 -3.04
CA THR A 395 -18.60 -12.02 -2.17
C THR A 395 -18.26 -11.77 -0.70
N GLY A 396 -16.98 -11.73 -0.32
CA GLY A 396 -16.51 -11.55 1.05
C GLY A 396 -16.18 -12.85 1.80
N GLY A 397 -16.35 -14.02 1.18
CA GLY A 397 -15.94 -15.30 1.77
C GLY A 397 -14.42 -15.37 1.99
N PRO A 398 -13.90 -15.83 3.15
CA PRO A 398 -12.47 -15.97 3.39
C PRO A 398 -11.82 -16.95 2.41
N LEU A 399 -10.56 -16.68 2.04
CA LEU A 399 -9.74 -17.55 1.19
C LEU A 399 -8.58 -18.12 2.03
N GLY A 400 -8.90 -19.08 2.89
CA GLY A 400 -8.01 -19.70 3.86
C GLY A 400 -8.64 -19.74 5.25
N CYS A 401 -7.90 -20.25 6.22
CA CYS A 401 -8.44 -20.49 7.55
C CYS A 401 -8.99 -19.20 8.19
N LEU A 402 -10.10 -19.34 8.90
CA LEU A 402 -10.58 -18.28 9.77
C LEU A 402 -11.23 -18.93 10.98
N MET A 403 -10.74 -18.58 12.17
CA MET A 403 -11.34 -18.96 13.44
C MET A 403 -11.49 -17.72 14.30
N VAL A 404 -12.67 -17.53 14.87
CA VAL A 404 -12.96 -16.41 15.76
C VAL A 404 -13.67 -16.95 16.99
N ALA A 405 -13.07 -16.77 18.17
CA ALA A 405 -13.66 -17.14 19.47
C ALA A 405 -13.89 -18.66 19.61
N GLY A 406 -13.03 -19.48 19.01
CA GLY A 406 -13.17 -20.94 18.94
C GLY A 406 -14.13 -21.41 17.85
N GLU A 407 -14.91 -20.52 17.23
CA GLU A 407 -15.73 -20.88 16.08
C GLU A 407 -14.87 -20.90 14.81
N MET A 408 -14.78 -22.06 14.16
CA MET A 408 -14.12 -22.19 12.87
C MET A 408 -15.06 -21.73 11.76
N ILE A 409 -14.79 -20.56 11.19
CA ILE A 409 -15.63 -19.92 10.18
C ILE A 409 -15.26 -20.38 8.78
N SER A 410 -13.98 -20.68 8.53
CA SER A 410 -13.47 -21.12 7.23
C SER A 410 -12.34 -22.13 7.37
N GLU A 411 -12.33 -23.12 6.50
CA GLU A 411 -11.30 -24.16 6.39
C GLU A 411 -9.98 -23.59 5.82
N PRO A 412 -8.82 -24.19 6.15
CA PRO A 412 -7.52 -23.76 5.66
C PRO A 412 -7.34 -24.10 4.18
N ASP A 413 -6.55 -23.28 3.50
CA ASP A 413 -5.93 -23.70 2.24
C ASP A 413 -4.68 -24.52 2.62
N PRO A 414 -4.56 -25.80 2.22
CA PRO A 414 -3.45 -26.66 2.60
C PRO A 414 -2.06 -26.14 2.21
N GLN A 415 -1.97 -25.22 1.25
CA GLN A 415 -0.68 -24.67 0.78
C GLN A 415 -0.29 -23.38 1.49
N ARG A 416 -1.18 -22.79 2.29
CA ARG A 416 -1.04 -21.43 2.82
C ARG A 416 -0.91 -21.41 4.33
N THR A 417 -0.01 -20.58 4.84
CA THR A 417 0.18 -20.45 6.29
C THR A 417 -1.04 -19.81 6.95
N CYS A 418 -1.34 -20.31 8.14
CA CYS A 418 -2.28 -19.76 9.11
C CYS A 418 -1.53 -19.16 10.29
N ALA A 419 -1.94 -17.96 10.72
CA ALA A 419 -1.57 -17.41 12.01
C ALA A 419 -2.61 -17.83 13.05
N GLY A 420 -2.22 -18.64 14.03
CA GLY A 420 -3.03 -19.02 15.19
C GLY A 420 -2.74 -18.12 16.39
N PHE A 421 -3.79 -17.76 17.13
CA PHE A 421 -3.71 -16.96 18.35
C PHE A 421 -4.26 -17.81 19.49
N THR A 422 -3.39 -18.04 20.47
CA THR A 422 -3.76 -18.72 21.70
C THR A 422 -4.47 -17.77 22.67
N ASP A 423 -5.16 -18.34 23.66
CA ASP A 423 -5.90 -17.60 24.69
C ASP A 423 -5.01 -16.71 25.58
N ASP A 424 -3.73 -17.01 25.74
CA ASP A 424 -2.73 -16.18 26.45
C ASP A 424 -2.00 -15.17 25.55
N GLY A 425 -2.40 -15.05 24.28
CA GLY A 425 -1.89 -14.05 23.35
C GLY A 425 -0.62 -14.45 22.59
N VAL A 426 -0.17 -15.70 22.66
CA VAL A 426 0.91 -16.21 21.80
C VAL A 426 0.40 -16.41 20.37
N VAL A 427 1.17 -15.90 19.41
CA VAL A 427 0.94 -16.07 17.97
C VAL A 427 1.82 -17.18 17.41
N LEU A 428 1.22 -18.09 16.65
CA LEU A 428 1.85 -19.25 16.00
C LEU A 428 1.63 -19.19 14.49
N PHE A 429 2.57 -19.72 13.71
CA PHE A 429 2.46 -19.78 12.25
C PHE A 429 2.70 -21.19 11.76
N ASP A 430 1.75 -21.73 11.00
CA ASP A 430 1.87 -23.08 10.45
C ASP A 430 0.99 -23.30 9.23
N HIS A 431 1.34 -24.33 8.45
CA HIS A 431 0.39 -25.00 7.57
C HIS A 431 -0.50 -25.88 8.43
N VAL A 432 -1.81 -25.74 8.29
CA VAL A 432 -2.77 -26.52 9.09
C VAL A 432 -3.72 -27.28 8.18
N ARG A 433 -4.00 -28.53 8.54
CA ARG A 433 -5.04 -29.33 7.90
C ARG A 433 -6.33 -29.24 8.69
N PHE A 434 -7.45 -29.31 7.98
CA PHE A 434 -8.77 -29.40 8.58
C PHE A 434 -9.12 -30.86 8.87
N GLU A 435 -9.50 -31.13 10.11
CA GLU A 435 -10.10 -32.39 10.50
C GLU A 435 -11.44 -32.11 11.17
N ALA A 436 -12.50 -32.70 10.63
CA ALA A 436 -13.84 -32.50 11.13
C ALA A 436 -14.65 -33.78 11.06
N THR A 437 -15.37 -34.08 12.13
CA THR A 437 -16.19 -35.28 12.26
C THR A 437 -17.50 -34.95 12.94
N VAL A 438 -18.59 -35.53 12.43
CA VAL A 438 -19.85 -35.66 13.16
C VAL A 438 -19.96 -37.09 13.68
N THR A 439 -20.40 -37.23 14.93
CA THR A 439 -20.59 -38.53 15.59
C THR A 439 -22.00 -38.61 16.15
N THR A 440 -22.67 -39.73 15.89
CA THR A 440 -23.94 -40.16 16.49
C THR A 440 -23.67 -41.38 17.38
N PRO A 441 -24.65 -41.84 18.19
CA PRO A 441 -24.52 -43.09 18.93
C PRO A 441 -24.21 -44.32 18.05
N ASP A 442 -24.61 -44.28 16.78
CA ASP A 442 -24.55 -45.41 15.84
C ASP A 442 -23.37 -45.32 14.86
N GLY A 443 -22.54 -44.27 14.94
CA GLY A 443 -21.35 -44.11 14.12
C GLY A 443 -21.01 -42.65 13.80
N GLY A 444 -19.91 -42.43 13.09
CA GLY A 444 -19.47 -41.10 12.68
C GLY A 444 -19.08 -41.03 11.21
N VAL A 445 -19.06 -39.80 10.67
CA VAL A 445 -18.56 -39.51 9.33
C VAL A 445 -17.76 -38.20 9.35
N SER A 446 -16.80 -38.09 8.44
CA SER A 446 -16.06 -36.84 8.23
C SER A 446 -16.96 -35.76 7.66
N ILE A 447 -16.72 -34.52 8.06
CA ILE A 447 -17.28 -33.31 7.47
C ILE A 447 -16.24 -32.78 6.48
N ASP A 448 -16.64 -32.58 5.23
CA ASP A 448 -15.74 -32.19 4.14
C ASP A 448 -15.48 -30.68 4.09
N GLY A 449 -16.26 -29.88 4.82
CA GLY A 449 -16.05 -28.45 4.90
C GLY A 449 -17.02 -27.69 5.78
N VAL A 450 -16.74 -26.40 5.93
CA VAL A 450 -17.55 -25.48 6.74
C VAL A 450 -17.87 -24.21 5.96
N ASN A 451 -19.12 -23.74 6.06
CA ASN A 451 -19.56 -22.42 5.58
C ASN A 451 -19.20 -22.10 4.12
N ARG A 452 -19.27 -23.11 3.24
CA ARG A 452 -19.02 -22.98 1.80
C ARG A 452 -20.07 -23.74 0.99
N ASP A 453 -20.06 -23.58 -0.31
CA ASP A 453 -20.97 -24.33 -1.17
C ASP A 453 -20.70 -25.84 -1.07
N ARG A 454 -21.79 -26.61 -0.95
CA ARG A 454 -21.79 -28.08 -0.95
C ARG A 454 -21.62 -28.61 -2.37
N ARG A 455 -20.56 -29.39 -2.61
CA ARG A 455 -20.31 -30.06 -3.90
C ARG A 455 -20.84 -31.48 -3.90
N ALA A 456 -20.59 -32.21 -4.98
CA ALA A 456 -21.01 -33.60 -5.12
C ALA A 456 -20.35 -34.48 -4.04
N ASP A 457 -21.16 -35.35 -3.43
CA ASP A 457 -20.78 -36.33 -2.39
C ASP A 457 -20.29 -35.76 -1.06
N GLU A 458 -20.25 -34.44 -0.89
CA GLU A 458 -19.75 -33.78 0.31
C GLU A 458 -20.80 -33.62 1.41
N LEU A 459 -20.34 -33.65 2.66
CA LEU A 459 -21.03 -33.21 3.87
C LEU A 459 -20.46 -31.87 4.35
N ILE A 460 -21.28 -30.82 4.36
CA ILE A 460 -20.88 -29.47 4.79
C ILE A 460 -21.63 -29.07 6.05
N LEU A 461 -20.90 -28.44 6.98
CA LEU A 461 -21.43 -27.79 8.17
C LEU A 461 -21.69 -26.31 7.90
N TYR A 462 -22.91 -25.84 8.15
CA TYR A 462 -23.28 -24.43 8.09
C TYR A 462 -23.60 -23.89 9.47
N GLN A 463 -22.85 -22.87 9.88
CA GLN A 463 -22.95 -22.21 11.18
C GLN A 463 -23.60 -20.83 11.06
N PRO A 464 -24.04 -20.21 12.18
CA PRO A 464 -24.66 -18.89 12.16
C PRO A 464 -23.78 -17.79 11.53
N SER A 465 -22.45 -17.97 11.56
CA SER A 465 -21.46 -17.07 10.93
C SER A 465 -21.50 -17.05 9.40
N PHE A 466 -22.16 -18.02 8.75
CA PHE A 466 -22.29 -18.08 7.30
C PHE A 466 -23.36 -17.13 6.78
N ASP A 467 -24.62 -17.40 7.12
CA ASP A 467 -25.79 -16.59 6.79
C ASP A 467 -27.02 -17.05 7.63
N GLN A 468 -28.20 -16.49 7.33
CA GLN A 468 -29.48 -16.95 7.87
C GLN A 468 -29.91 -18.34 7.37
N THR A 469 -29.40 -18.78 6.21
CA THR A 469 -29.73 -20.06 5.60
C THR A 469 -28.49 -20.72 5.00
N SER A 470 -28.57 -22.03 4.74
CA SER A 470 -27.48 -22.79 4.10
C SER A 470 -27.20 -22.39 2.65
N ARG A 471 -28.11 -21.66 1.99
CA ARG A 471 -28.05 -21.25 0.57
C ARG A 471 -27.89 -22.41 -0.42
N THR A 472 -28.10 -23.65 0.01
CA THR A 472 -27.92 -24.83 -0.82
C THR A 472 -29.08 -25.03 -1.80
N ASN A 473 -28.79 -25.71 -2.91
CA ASN A 473 -29.81 -26.20 -3.83
C ASN A 473 -30.57 -27.40 -3.27
N ALA A 474 -31.63 -27.82 -3.96
CA ALA A 474 -32.48 -28.94 -3.55
C ALA A 474 -31.85 -30.33 -3.70
N PHE A 475 -30.68 -30.49 -4.32
CA PHE A 475 -30.13 -31.80 -4.70
C PHE A 475 -29.41 -32.55 -3.56
N GLY A 476 -29.91 -32.46 -2.33
CA GLY A 476 -29.31 -33.12 -1.17
C GLY A 476 -30.27 -33.26 0.00
N ALA A 477 -29.75 -33.65 1.16
CA ALA A 477 -30.49 -33.67 2.42
C ALA A 477 -29.86 -32.70 3.42
N GLU A 478 -30.68 -32.12 4.28
CA GLU A 478 -30.25 -31.22 5.34
C GLU A 478 -30.82 -31.64 6.69
N ALA A 479 -29.97 -31.67 7.71
CA ALA A 479 -30.35 -31.84 9.10
C ALA A 479 -30.14 -30.52 9.85
N VAL A 480 -31.18 -30.04 10.52
CA VAL A 480 -31.13 -28.87 11.40
C VAL A 480 -30.90 -29.34 12.82
N ILE A 481 -29.92 -28.78 13.51
CA ILE A 481 -29.50 -29.21 14.85
C ILE A 481 -29.55 -28.03 15.82
N ARG A 482 -30.10 -28.26 17.02
CA ARG A 482 -30.10 -27.31 18.14
C ARG A 482 -29.69 -28.02 19.42
N GLY A 483 -28.78 -27.42 20.19
CA GLY A 483 -28.30 -28.02 21.44
C GLY A 483 -27.76 -29.45 21.29
N GLY A 484 -27.15 -29.77 20.15
CA GLY A 484 -26.63 -31.11 19.85
C GLY A 484 -27.71 -32.15 19.47
N VAL A 485 -28.96 -31.75 19.25
CA VAL A 485 -30.05 -32.65 18.86
C VAL A 485 -30.61 -32.26 17.51
N VAL A 486 -30.77 -33.25 16.62
CA VAL A 486 -31.42 -33.06 15.31
C VAL A 486 -32.90 -32.73 15.54
N THR A 487 -33.35 -31.57 15.05
CA THR A 487 -34.76 -31.14 15.15
C THR A 487 -35.55 -31.44 13.88
N THR A 488 -34.88 -31.44 12.72
CA THR A 488 -35.53 -31.62 11.43
C THR A 488 -34.54 -32.24 10.45
N VAL A 489 -35.00 -33.20 9.67
CA VAL A 489 -34.29 -33.72 8.49
C VAL A 489 -35.18 -33.49 7.29
N SER A 490 -34.61 -32.91 6.23
CA SER A 490 -35.30 -32.65 4.97
C SER A 490 -34.52 -33.30 3.84
N ASP A 491 -35.24 -33.95 2.93
CA ASP A 491 -34.67 -34.60 1.76
C ASP A 491 -35.12 -33.90 0.48
N LEU A 492 -34.23 -33.89 -0.52
CA LEU A 492 -34.40 -33.23 -1.81
C LEU A 492 -34.90 -31.78 -1.67
N ARG A 493 -34.40 -31.12 -0.62
CA ARG A 493 -34.69 -29.74 -0.24
C ARG A 493 -33.43 -29.14 0.34
N GLY A 494 -33.14 -27.90 -0.04
CA GLY A 494 -32.01 -27.13 0.48
C GLY A 494 -32.46 -25.83 1.12
N ASN A 495 -31.49 -24.98 1.41
CA ASN A 495 -31.69 -23.65 1.95
C ASN A 495 -32.39 -23.62 3.33
N ALA A 496 -32.12 -24.60 4.19
CA ALA A 496 -32.62 -24.62 5.55
C ALA A 496 -32.16 -23.39 6.34
N ALA A 497 -33.02 -22.92 7.24
CA ALA A 497 -32.68 -21.84 8.17
C ALA A 497 -31.65 -22.33 9.19
N ILE A 498 -30.59 -21.56 9.39
CA ILE A 498 -29.53 -21.86 10.35
C ILE A 498 -29.96 -21.31 11.72
N PRO A 499 -30.16 -22.18 12.75
CA PRO A 499 -30.53 -21.73 14.09
C PRO A 499 -29.42 -20.89 14.72
N ARG A 500 -29.76 -19.86 15.51
CA ARG A 500 -28.77 -19.03 16.22
C ARG A 500 -27.95 -19.80 17.26
N ASP A 501 -28.55 -20.84 17.82
CA ASP A 501 -28.05 -21.71 18.88
C ASP A 501 -27.71 -23.12 18.34
N GLY A 502 -27.41 -23.22 17.05
CA GLY A 502 -27.25 -24.50 16.37
C GLY A 502 -26.57 -24.37 15.01
N TYR A 503 -26.75 -25.38 14.18
CA TYR A 503 -26.11 -25.48 12.87
C TYR A 503 -26.92 -26.38 11.94
N VAL A 504 -26.58 -26.36 10.66
CA VAL A 504 -27.15 -27.24 9.62
C VAL A 504 -26.05 -28.13 9.06
N LEU A 505 -26.30 -29.43 9.02
CA LEU A 505 -25.51 -30.37 8.22
C LEU A 505 -26.20 -30.57 6.89
N SER A 506 -25.46 -30.41 5.79
CA SER A 506 -25.98 -30.51 4.43
C SER A 506 -25.16 -31.51 3.63
N GLY A 507 -25.80 -32.56 3.13
CA GLY A 507 -25.14 -33.66 2.42
C GLY A 507 -25.65 -33.82 0.99
N HIS A 508 -24.74 -34.04 0.04
CA HIS A 508 -25.05 -34.43 -1.33
C HIS A 508 -24.64 -35.89 -1.56
N GLY A 509 -25.27 -36.60 -2.51
CA GLY A 509 -24.81 -37.92 -2.96
C GLY A 509 -24.61 -38.90 -1.80
N ARG A 510 -23.38 -39.39 -1.59
CA ARG A 510 -23.06 -40.28 -0.45
C ARG A 510 -23.38 -39.65 0.92
N ALA A 511 -23.02 -38.39 1.13
CA ALA A 511 -23.32 -37.68 2.38
C ALA A 511 -24.83 -37.48 2.59
N ARG A 512 -25.60 -37.28 1.52
CA ARG A 512 -27.07 -37.26 1.58
C ARG A 512 -27.60 -38.57 2.14
N LEU A 513 -27.16 -39.70 1.58
CA LEU A 513 -27.60 -41.03 2.02
C LEU A 513 -27.25 -41.27 3.49
N TRP A 514 -26.06 -40.84 3.92
CA TRP A 514 -25.67 -40.91 5.32
C TRP A 514 -26.61 -40.12 6.24
N ILE A 515 -26.97 -38.87 5.88
CA ILE A 515 -27.93 -38.07 6.66
C ILE A 515 -29.27 -38.81 6.80
N LEU A 516 -29.81 -39.36 5.71
CA LEU A 516 -31.11 -40.02 5.72
C LEU A 516 -31.10 -41.35 6.49
N GLN A 517 -29.95 -42.02 6.54
CA GLN A 517 -29.79 -43.28 7.25
C GLN A 517 -29.54 -43.09 8.74
N MET A 518 -28.72 -42.10 9.11
CA MET A 518 -28.21 -41.94 10.48
C MET A 518 -28.94 -40.88 11.28
N LEU A 519 -29.62 -39.92 10.62
CA LEU A 519 -30.22 -38.77 11.30
C LEU A 519 -31.74 -38.77 11.16
N GLN A 520 -32.41 -38.59 12.29
CA GLN A 520 -33.84 -38.31 12.42
C GLN A 520 -34.08 -37.33 13.57
N ALA A 521 -35.27 -36.73 13.65
CA ALA A 521 -35.60 -35.85 14.76
C ALA A 521 -35.40 -36.58 16.11
N GLY A 522 -34.69 -35.93 17.05
CA GLY A 522 -34.30 -36.52 18.35
C GLY A 522 -32.92 -37.19 18.37
N THR A 523 -32.25 -37.37 17.22
CA THR A 523 -30.89 -37.93 17.18
C THR A 523 -29.91 -36.98 17.86
N THR A 524 -29.16 -37.49 18.84
CA THR A 524 -28.07 -36.75 19.48
C THR A 524 -26.83 -36.82 18.61
N ILE A 525 -26.17 -35.68 18.42
CA ILE A 525 -24.94 -35.59 17.63
C ILE A 525 -23.88 -34.78 18.36
N SER A 526 -22.61 -35.13 18.11
CA SER A 526 -21.44 -34.36 18.50
C SER A 526 -20.65 -33.98 17.26
N VAL A 527 -20.20 -32.73 17.18
CA VAL A 527 -19.35 -32.23 16.09
C VAL A 527 -18.02 -31.82 16.67
N THR A 528 -16.93 -32.32 16.10
CA THR A 528 -15.56 -31.93 16.44
C THR A 528 -14.90 -31.34 15.21
N LEU A 529 -14.37 -30.13 15.33
CA LEU A 529 -13.59 -29.43 14.30
C LEU A 529 -12.21 -29.12 14.87
N ARG A 530 -11.15 -29.41 14.12
CA ARG A 530 -9.76 -29.19 14.54
C ARG A 530 -8.92 -28.64 13.40
N PHE A 531 -8.04 -27.70 13.73
CA PHE A 531 -6.86 -27.40 12.92
C PHE A 531 -5.71 -28.23 13.46
N ILE A 532 -5.16 -29.09 12.61
CA ILE A 532 -4.01 -29.92 12.96
C ILE A 532 -2.77 -29.30 12.31
N PRO A 533 -1.78 -28.84 13.11
CA PRO A 533 -0.55 -28.25 12.57
C PRO A 533 0.34 -29.29 11.88
N GLU A 534 0.95 -28.92 10.76
CA GLU A 534 1.98 -29.74 10.12
C GLU A 534 3.25 -29.84 10.99
N SER A 535 3.57 -28.81 11.78
CA SER A 535 4.70 -28.85 12.71
C SER A 535 4.51 -29.78 13.91
N HIS A 536 3.28 -30.27 14.14
CA HIS A 536 2.89 -30.98 15.37
C HIS A 536 3.13 -30.20 16.67
N ASP A 537 3.20 -28.87 16.60
CA ASP A 537 3.37 -28.03 17.79
C ASP A 537 2.10 -28.11 18.68
N PRO A 538 2.21 -28.66 19.91
CA PRO A 538 1.06 -28.88 20.79
C PRO A 538 0.39 -27.58 21.24
N ARG A 539 1.07 -26.42 21.09
CA ARG A 539 0.49 -25.12 21.43
C ARG A 539 -0.72 -24.77 20.54
N TRP A 540 -0.85 -25.40 19.36
CA TRP A 540 -2.04 -25.25 18.51
C TRP A 540 -3.33 -25.75 19.16
N GLU A 541 -3.26 -26.65 20.15
CA GLU A 541 -4.45 -27.08 20.90
C GLU A 541 -5.07 -25.94 21.73
N ARG A 542 -4.27 -24.89 22.03
CA ARG A 542 -4.71 -23.69 22.75
C ARG A 542 -5.16 -22.56 21.82
N VAL A 543 -5.11 -22.76 20.51
CA VAL A 543 -5.51 -21.73 19.53
C VAL A 543 -7.03 -21.55 19.57
N VAL A 544 -7.45 -20.31 19.85
CA VAL A 544 -8.86 -19.90 19.93
C VAL A 544 -9.26 -18.90 18.85
N ASP A 545 -8.28 -18.33 18.15
CA ASP A 545 -8.52 -17.53 16.97
C ASP A 545 -7.47 -17.85 15.90
N ALA A 546 -7.81 -17.73 14.62
CA ALA A 546 -6.85 -17.95 13.54
C ALA A 546 -7.21 -17.14 12.30
N VAL A 547 -6.21 -16.72 11.54
CA VAL A 547 -6.41 -16.07 10.25
C VAL A 547 -5.43 -16.61 9.21
N GLY A 548 -5.97 -16.92 8.03
CA GLY A 548 -5.22 -17.34 6.87
C GLY A 548 -4.59 -16.14 6.18
N GLY A 549 -3.35 -16.31 5.76
CA GLY A 549 -2.61 -15.32 4.99
C GLY A 549 -1.76 -16.01 3.94
N GLY A 550 -0.53 -15.57 3.82
CA GLY A 550 0.44 -16.14 2.90
C GLY A 550 1.01 -15.09 1.94
N PRO A 551 2.27 -15.24 1.53
CA PRO A 551 3.15 -16.33 1.94
C PRO A 551 3.64 -16.14 3.39
N ARG A 552 4.10 -17.23 4.03
CA ARG A 552 5.02 -17.09 5.16
C ARG A 552 6.26 -16.34 4.69
N LEU A 553 6.65 -15.33 5.44
CA LEU A 553 7.75 -14.43 5.10
C LEU A 553 9.03 -14.83 5.81
N LEU A 554 8.91 -15.14 7.11
CA LEU A 554 10.03 -15.54 7.96
C LEU A 554 9.65 -16.80 8.76
N ALA A 555 10.58 -17.73 8.83
CA ALA A 555 10.58 -18.89 9.70
C ALA A 555 11.93 -18.97 10.41
N LYS A 556 11.95 -18.88 11.75
CA LYS A 556 13.18 -18.90 12.56
C LYS A 556 14.23 -17.90 12.06
N GLY A 557 13.77 -16.69 11.70
CA GLY A 557 14.60 -15.59 11.21
C GLY A 557 15.11 -15.73 9.77
N ARG A 558 14.65 -16.75 9.02
CA ARG A 558 15.04 -16.99 7.62
C ARG A 558 13.88 -16.77 6.68
N LEU A 559 14.16 -16.29 5.46
CA LEU A 559 13.17 -16.16 4.40
C LEU A 559 12.48 -17.50 4.12
N ALA A 560 11.15 -17.47 4.04
CA ALA A 560 10.31 -18.61 3.67
C ALA A 560 9.90 -18.55 2.18
N GLY A 561 9.23 -19.60 1.69
CA GLY A 561 8.84 -19.75 0.28
C GLY A 561 7.57 -18.98 -0.10
N SER A 562 7.19 -19.03 -1.39
CA SER A 562 6.05 -18.28 -1.94
C SER A 562 4.67 -18.92 -1.68
N GLU A 563 4.60 -20.12 -1.13
CA GLU A 563 3.34 -20.83 -0.85
C GLU A 563 2.43 -21.00 -2.08
N GLY A 564 3.02 -21.16 -3.27
CA GLY A 564 2.26 -21.32 -4.52
C GLY A 564 1.53 -20.05 -4.98
N LEU A 565 1.74 -18.91 -4.32
CA LEU A 565 1.12 -17.65 -4.71
C LEU A 565 1.67 -17.13 -6.04
N PRO A 566 0.82 -16.47 -6.86
CA PRO A 566 1.19 -16.06 -8.21
C PRO A 566 2.30 -15.01 -8.21
N ALA A 567 3.14 -15.04 -9.25
CA ALA A 567 4.21 -14.06 -9.47
C ALA A 567 3.69 -12.61 -9.40
N THR A 568 2.46 -12.36 -9.87
CA THR A 568 1.84 -11.03 -9.82
C THR A 568 1.70 -10.46 -8.41
N LEU A 569 1.57 -11.33 -7.40
CA LEU A 569 1.53 -10.99 -5.98
C LEU A 569 2.93 -10.99 -5.36
N VAL A 570 3.81 -11.90 -5.78
CA VAL A 570 5.11 -12.15 -5.14
C VAL A 570 6.20 -11.21 -5.63
N GLU A 571 6.31 -11.02 -6.95
CA GLU A 571 7.45 -10.39 -7.62
C GLU A 571 7.29 -8.87 -7.79
N HIS A 572 6.05 -8.36 -7.78
CA HIS A 572 5.79 -6.93 -7.95
C HIS A 572 5.54 -6.21 -6.63
N ARG A 573 5.78 -4.90 -6.63
CA ARG A 573 5.49 -4.04 -5.49
C ARG A 573 4.00 -3.75 -5.39
N HIS A 574 3.50 -3.93 -4.18
CA HIS A 574 2.14 -3.58 -3.81
C HIS A 574 2.15 -2.94 -2.42
N PRO A 575 1.09 -2.20 -2.05
CA PRO A 575 0.77 -2.01 -0.65
C PRO A 575 0.66 -3.38 0.03
N ARG A 576 1.15 -3.50 1.26
CA ARG A 576 1.22 -4.77 1.99
C ARG A 576 0.67 -4.62 3.39
N THR A 577 0.13 -5.72 3.91
CA THR A 577 -0.13 -5.89 5.34
C THR A 577 0.52 -7.20 5.78
N ALA A 578 1.17 -7.21 6.93
CA ALA A 578 1.76 -8.42 7.49
C ALA A 578 1.70 -8.44 9.01
N ILE A 579 1.81 -9.65 9.55
CA ILE A 579 1.96 -9.92 10.98
C ILE A 579 3.29 -10.65 11.20
N GLY A 580 3.97 -10.33 12.30
CA GLY A 580 5.16 -11.04 12.73
C GLY A 580 5.30 -11.07 14.25
N VAL A 581 6.26 -11.88 14.70
CA VAL A 581 6.65 -12.00 16.11
C VAL A 581 8.14 -11.67 16.20
N LEU A 582 8.47 -10.74 17.10
CA LEU A 582 9.85 -10.33 17.38
C LEU A 582 10.56 -11.37 18.23
N GLY A 583 11.89 -11.34 18.26
CA GLY A 583 12.70 -12.27 19.05
C GLY A 583 12.41 -12.28 20.57
N ASP A 584 11.78 -11.22 21.09
CA ASP A 584 11.38 -11.09 22.50
C ASP A 584 9.90 -11.45 22.77
N GLY A 585 9.19 -11.95 21.75
CA GLY A 585 7.79 -12.37 21.84
C GLY A 585 6.76 -11.25 21.62
N ARG A 586 7.19 -10.00 21.40
CA ARG A 586 6.27 -8.94 20.99
C ARG A 586 5.72 -9.20 19.60
N ILE A 587 4.50 -8.74 19.35
CA ILE A 587 3.82 -8.88 18.07
C ILE A 587 4.03 -7.60 17.26
N LEU A 588 4.26 -7.76 15.96
CA LEU A 588 4.40 -6.68 14.99
C LEU A 588 3.28 -6.81 13.94
N LEU A 589 2.42 -5.80 13.83
CA LEU A 589 1.56 -5.61 12.66
C LEU A 589 2.13 -4.49 11.82
N ILE A 590 2.30 -4.70 10.52
CA ILE A 590 2.83 -3.67 9.62
C ILE A 590 1.89 -3.47 8.44
N VAL A 591 1.70 -2.21 8.06
CA VAL A 591 1.11 -1.79 6.79
C VAL A 591 2.14 -0.97 6.02
N VAL A 592 2.34 -1.33 4.76
CA VAL A 592 3.19 -0.62 3.79
C VAL A 592 2.28 0.03 2.77
N ASP A 593 2.35 1.35 2.63
CA ASP A 593 1.61 2.06 1.57
C ASP A 593 2.23 1.77 0.21
N GLY A 594 1.50 1.96 -0.88
CA GLY A 594 2.02 1.69 -2.22
C GLY A 594 1.15 2.25 -3.34
N ARG A 595 1.65 2.14 -4.58
CA ARG A 595 0.99 2.63 -5.80
C ARG A 595 0.74 4.15 -5.82
N GLN A 596 1.49 4.90 -5.02
CA GLN A 596 1.37 6.35 -4.90
C GLN A 596 2.79 6.92 -5.02
N PRO A 597 3.33 7.09 -6.24
CA PRO A 597 4.78 7.14 -6.44
C PRO A 597 5.56 8.18 -5.62
N PRO A 598 5.09 9.44 -5.45
CA PRO A 598 5.79 10.41 -4.60
C PRO A 598 5.72 10.08 -3.11
N HIS A 599 4.76 9.24 -2.69
CA HIS A 599 4.51 8.88 -1.30
C HIS A 599 5.14 7.54 -0.92
N SER A 600 4.75 6.47 -1.61
CA SER A 600 5.26 5.12 -1.41
C SER A 600 5.01 4.25 -2.65
N LEU A 601 6.02 3.47 -3.04
CA LEU A 601 5.92 2.49 -4.12
C LEU A 601 5.28 1.18 -3.64
N GLY A 602 5.38 0.86 -2.36
CA GLY A 602 5.04 -0.47 -1.84
C GLY A 602 6.23 -1.40 -1.88
N MET A 603 6.03 -2.66 -1.52
CA MET A 603 7.11 -3.64 -1.42
C MET A 603 6.76 -4.93 -2.17
N THR A 604 7.77 -5.58 -2.74
CA THR A 604 7.70 -7.00 -3.11
C THR A 604 7.60 -7.85 -1.85
N ILE A 605 7.29 -9.14 -2.00
CA ILE A 605 7.25 -10.06 -0.85
C ILE A 605 8.63 -10.17 -0.16
N VAL A 606 9.71 -10.18 -0.94
CA VAL A 606 11.07 -10.27 -0.38
C VAL A 606 11.45 -8.98 0.35
N GLU A 607 11.14 -7.80 -0.22
CA GLU A 607 11.37 -6.52 0.45
C GLU A 607 10.61 -6.42 1.77
N LEU A 608 9.35 -6.88 1.80
CA LEU A 608 8.54 -6.92 3.02
C LEU A 608 9.14 -7.85 4.08
N ALA A 609 9.61 -9.03 3.68
CA ALA A 609 10.27 -9.97 4.59
C ALA A 609 11.56 -9.38 5.17
N MET A 610 12.37 -8.69 4.34
CA MET A 610 13.56 -7.98 4.79
C MET A 610 13.24 -6.81 5.72
N GLU A 611 12.15 -6.08 5.48
CA GLU A 611 11.71 -5.00 6.37
C GLU A 611 11.26 -5.53 7.74
N LEU A 612 10.50 -6.63 7.76
CA LEU A 612 10.10 -7.30 9.00
C LEU A 612 11.33 -7.81 9.77
N GLN A 613 12.31 -8.38 9.07
CA GLN A 613 13.57 -8.82 9.68
C GLN A 613 14.36 -7.64 10.24
N ARG A 614 14.44 -6.50 9.53
CA ARG A 614 15.07 -5.25 10.00
C ARG A 614 14.41 -4.72 11.27
N LEU A 615 13.09 -4.90 11.40
CA LEU A 615 12.31 -4.55 12.59
C LEU A 615 12.42 -5.60 13.72
N GLY A 616 13.16 -6.70 13.51
CA GLY A 616 13.46 -7.72 14.51
C GLY A 616 12.53 -8.93 14.51
N ALA A 617 11.66 -9.07 13.51
CA ALA A 617 10.78 -10.23 13.40
C ALA A 617 11.59 -11.50 13.11
N VAL A 618 11.26 -12.58 13.83
CA VAL A 618 11.83 -13.93 13.62
C VAL A 618 10.82 -14.88 12.99
N GLU A 619 9.53 -14.61 13.17
CA GLU A 619 8.42 -15.27 12.50
C GLU A 619 7.56 -14.21 11.82
N ALA A 620 7.11 -14.46 10.59
CA ALA A 620 6.27 -13.49 9.89
C ALA A 620 5.45 -14.13 8.77
N MET A 621 4.29 -13.53 8.51
CA MET A 621 3.37 -13.93 7.44
C MET A 621 2.72 -12.70 6.81
N ASN A 622 2.61 -12.72 5.48
CA ASN A 622 1.86 -11.73 4.72
C ASN A 622 0.34 -11.94 4.90
N LEU A 623 -0.42 -10.85 4.90
CA LEU A 623 -1.89 -10.83 4.92
C LEU A 623 -2.41 -10.27 3.58
N ASP A 624 -3.72 -10.04 3.48
CA ASP A 624 -4.25 -9.40 2.27
C ASP A 624 -3.63 -8.00 2.09
N GLY A 625 -3.32 -7.64 0.85
CA GLY A 625 -2.57 -6.44 0.50
C GLY A 625 -3.32 -5.55 -0.48
N GLY A 626 -2.58 -4.79 -1.29
CA GLY A 626 -3.17 -3.91 -2.29
C GLY A 626 -4.11 -2.88 -1.65
N GLY A 627 -5.24 -2.61 -2.29
CA GLY A 627 -6.24 -1.67 -1.77
C GLY A 627 -6.84 -2.04 -0.41
N SER A 628 -6.69 -3.29 0.04
CA SER A 628 -7.13 -3.72 1.37
C SER A 628 -6.21 -3.21 2.49
N SER A 629 -4.95 -2.86 2.18
CA SER A 629 -3.93 -2.52 3.17
C SER A 629 -4.31 -1.26 3.95
N THR A 630 -4.76 -1.44 5.18
CA THR A 630 -5.26 -0.36 6.03
C THR A 630 -4.85 -0.61 7.48
N MET A 631 -4.36 0.42 8.16
CA MET A 631 -4.15 0.44 9.60
C MET A 631 -4.97 1.57 10.23
N VAL A 632 -5.63 1.24 11.33
CA VAL A 632 -6.46 2.14 12.13
C VAL A 632 -5.88 2.18 13.53
N VAL A 633 -5.69 3.38 14.09
CA VAL A 633 -5.26 3.59 15.47
C VAL A 633 -6.10 4.70 16.06
N ALA A 634 -6.63 4.49 17.28
CA ALA A 634 -7.52 5.44 17.95
C ALA A 634 -8.68 5.91 17.04
N GLY A 635 -9.26 4.98 16.27
CA GLY A 635 -10.38 5.25 15.36
C GLY A 635 -10.04 6.02 14.08
N ARG A 636 -8.77 6.33 13.81
CA ARG A 636 -8.31 7.04 12.61
C ARG A 636 -7.48 6.12 11.72
N VAL A 637 -7.68 6.20 10.40
CA VAL A 637 -6.79 5.56 9.44
C VAL A 637 -5.45 6.30 9.47
N VAL A 638 -4.35 5.58 9.69
CA VAL A 638 -3.00 6.16 9.86
C VAL A 638 -2.11 5.95 8.64
N ASN A 639 -2.60 5.33 7.58
CA ASN A 639 -1.90 5.11 6.32
C ASN A 639 -2.69 5.71 5.14
N LEU A 640 -2.15 5.67 3.92
CA LEU A 640 -2.82 6.20 2.73
C LEU A 640 -3.33 5.04 1.86
N PRO A 641 -4.62 4.63 1.96
CA PRO A 641 -5.17 3.54 1.15
C PRO A 641 -4.95 3.76 -0.36
N SER A 642 -4.61 2.70 -1.08
CA SER A 642 -4.21 2.82 -2.50
C SER A 642 -5.36 2.96 -3.49
N ASP A 643 -6.57 2.56 -3.10
CA ASP A 643 -7.72 2.64 -3.97
C ASP A 643 -8.16 4.08 -4.16
N GLU A 644 -8.60 4.41 -5.38
CA GLU A 644 -8.97 5.76 -5.73
C GLU A 644 -10.23 6.24 -4.97
N THR A 645 -11.00 5.32 -4.38
CA THR A 645 -12.16 5.57 -3.52
C THR A 645 -11.83 5.60 -2.01
N GLY A 646 -10.55 5.47 -1.65
CA GLY A 646 -10.06 5.44 -0.29
C GLY A 646 -10.05 4.03 0.30
N GLU A 647 -10.44 3.90 1.57
CA GLU A 647 -10.42 2.62 2.29
C GLU A 647 -11.36 1.57 1.67
N ARG A 648 -10.78 0.45 1.23
CA ARG A 648 -11.51 -0.69 0.67
C ARG A 648 -12.28 -1.46 1.76
N PRO A 649 -13.55 -1.83 1.52
CA PRO A 649 -14.25 -2.80 2.35
C PRO A 649 -13.60 -4.20 2.30
N VAL A 650 -13.28 -4.77 3.45
CA VAL A 650 -12.63 -6.07 3.65
C VAL A 650 -13.54 -7.05 4.39
N ALA A 651 -13.28 -8.34 4.27
CA ALA A 651 -14.06 -9.40 4.92
C ALA A 651 -13.71 -9.63 6.39
N SER A 652 -12.45 -9.36 6.76
CA SER A 652 -11.95 -9.54 8.11
C SER A 652 -10.86 -8.50 8.43
N ALA A 653 -10.65 -8.26 9.72
CA ALA A 653 -9.60 -7.42 10.25
C ALA A 653 -8.90 -8.13 11.41
N LEU A 654 -7.64 -7.79 11.67
CA LEU A 654 -6.99 -8.06 12.95
C LEU A 654 -7.21 -6.86 13.87
N VAL A 655 -7.81 -7.09 15.03
CA VAL A 655 -8.16 -6.03 15.99
C VAL A 655 -7.40 -6.22 17.30
N LEU A 656 -6.81 -5.14 17.79
CA LEU A 656 -6.18 -5.06 19.10
C LEU A 656 -7.20 -4.52 20.11
N LEU A 657 -7.70 -5.38 20.98
CA LEU A 657 -8.66 -5.03 22.01
C LEU A 657 -7.94 -4.58 23.29
N PRO A 658 -8.51 -3.61 24.03
CA PRO A 658 -7.97 -3.22 25.33
C PRO A 658 -8.01 -4.41 26.31
N PRO A 659 -7.21 -4.37 27.39
CA PRO A 659 -7.31 -5.37 28.44
C PRO A 659 -8.73 -5.46 28.98
N GLN A 660 -9.26 -6.68 29.11
CA GLN A 660 -10.57 -6.86 29.73
C GLN A 660 -10.51 -6.35 31.16
N ALA A 661 -11.48 -5.52 31.56
CA ALA A 661 -11.65 -5.16 32.96
C ALA A 661 -11.82 -6.47 33.75
N LYS A 662 -10.95 -6.72 34.75
CA LYS A 662 -11.17 -7.81 35.69
C LYS A 662 -12.58 -7.62 36.27
N GLN A 663 -13.51 -8.53 35.94
CA GLN A 663 -14.75 -8.58 36.69
C GLN A 663 -14.37 -8.78 38.17
N PRO A 664 -14.93 -7.99 39.10
CA PRO A 664 -14.77 -8.30 40.51
C PRO A 664 -15.24 -9.75 40.70
N ALA A 665 -14.40 -10.56 41.35
CA ALA A 665 -14.76 -11.94 41.66
C ALA A 665 -16.12 -11.97 42.38
N PRO A 666 -16.98 -12.96 42.08
CA PRO A 666 -18.32 -13.04 42.67
C PRO A 666 -18.29 -13.12 44.19
#